data_AF-A0A6V8H9C5-F1
#
_entry.id   AF-A0A6V8H9C5-F1
#
_cell.length_a   1.000
_cell.length_b   1.000
_cell.length_c   1.000
_cell.angle_alpha   90.00
_cell.angle_beta   90.00
_cell.angle_gamma   90.00
#
_symmetry.space_group_name_H-M   'P 1'
#
loop_
_entity.id
_entity.type
_entity.pdbx_description
1 polymer ?
#
loop_
_entity_poly.entity_id
_entity_poly.type
_entity_poly.pdbx_seq_one_letter_code
_entity_poly.pdbx_strand_id
1 'polypeptide(L)'
;MLLSRPQAKPTFLRRWTVRPNPSIRDIQQHRLPSIFGSYDFDLIRPHVPSISAELSSDKACIPGYIFSIPDGRSPTIYDQNGELIWRERRNALTQNLRVQTFRGQDYLTYWTKEPFGPGRYYLLDSSYTERYIVTPVGMIIDSLHDFTVTRRDTALIAAHYKRRANLSAIGGPIDGWILDGIFQEIDIVTGNLLYEWRAAEHVPIADTFNILDDEEGTEDRPFDYFHISGVDQSPSGDYLVSSGHMRAVMLIDASTGQVQWNLGGRKNDFRDFGDRPVVDFMWPHNARWAENGTLTVMDKESSGTRNCGMTIQINPHTTQAVLQQTYNGPAELKELSDGDMQISQDTGNVLISWGGRRGLSEFTADGKLLCENYVLNPLSSFGFLRPVAPSHVTKHTWTGKPLTRPTVKTSGHRLHVHWNGATEVAGWQLDLKEQRSSSKTDVSPYHEVGRFRKTGFETLLRVPPLKGKSRYFLRVAALDQQGQILGYTDDVEWQQAWTGSELSQSQFRILAGGIIIWRDIFDVRMNSMIANLGLTATNYTSGLLLWNYIYAYMLTSTRAIKFRAGIDHNTNPRYDLAKYGERAVAEGKITRKKLGQLERGASAHANSIESFALFASTIVLMNVAKLDVETINLVGLAYSIFRIGYVQAYFYGEDRRLSYVRSILWHFGNFSCFYGIWFAGKALQA
;
A
#
# COMPACT_ATOMS: atom_id res chain seq x y z
N MET A 1 -77.10 -6.48 -27.78
CA MET A 1 -77.47 -5.95 -26.45
C MET A 1 -77.74 -7.17 -25.57
N LEU A 2 -77.16 -7.47 -24.39
CA LEU A 2 -76.03 -7.02 -23.55
C LEU A 2 -75.71 -8.24 -22.61
N LEU A 3 -74.52 -8.56 -22.07
CA LEU A 3 -73.19 -7.92 -22.05
C LEU A 3 -72.03 -8.93 -22.29
N SER A 4 -70.90 -8.35 -22.64
CA SER A 4 -69.49 -8.79 -22.60
C SER A 4 -68.96 -9.37 -21.28
N ARG A 5 -68.10 -10.40 -21.36
CA ARG A 5 -67.11 -10.74 -20.30
C ARG A 5 -65.88 -9.81 -20.38
N PRO A 6 -65.30 -9.33 -19.26
CA PRO A 6 -64.12 -8.46 -19.30
C PRO A 6 -62.82 -9.23 -19.57
N GLN A 7 -61.90 -8.62 -20.31
CA GLN A 7 -60.52 -9.08 -20.45
C GLN A 7 -59.73 -8.84 -19.15
N ALA A 8 -59.04 -9.86 -18.65
CA ALA A 8 -57.92 -9.65 -17.74
C ALA A 8 -56.68 -9.29 -18.57
N LYS A 9 -56.11 -8.10 -18.33
CA LYS A 9 -54.87 -7.66 -19.01
C LYS A 9 -53.70 -8.55 -18.55
N PRO A 10 -52.77 -8.96 -19.45
CA PRO A 10 -51.49 -9.48 -19.00
C PRO A 10 -50.73 -8.36 -18.29
N THR A 11 -50.48 -8.54 -16.99
CA THR A 11 -49.65 -7.63 -16.22
C THR A 11 -48.26 -7.60 -16.84
N PHE A 12 -47.76 -6.39 -17.16
CA PHE A 12 -46.41 -6.23 -17.70
C PHE A 12 -45.39 -6.79 -16.70
N LEU A 13 -44.88 -8.00 -16.97
CA LEU A 13 -43.57 -8.41 -16.47
C LEU A 13 -42.57 -7.43 -17.07
N ARG A 14 -42.19 -6.41 -16.30
CA ARG A 14 -40.99 -5.63 -16.56
C ARG A 14 -39.83 -6.62 -16.50
N ARG A 15 -39.46 -7.13 -17.67
CA ARG A 15 -38.21 -7.82 -17.91
C ARG A 15 -37.12 -6.82 -17.55
N TRP A 16 -36.60 -6.92 -16.32
CA TRP A 16 -35.36 -6.27 -15.95
C TRP A 16 -34.26 -6.97 -16.75
N THR A 17 -34.10 -6.55 -18.00
CA THR A 17 -32.87 -6.74 -18.74
C THR A 17 -31.81 -5.95 -17.98
N VAL A 18 -31.21 -6.59 -16.98
CA VAL A 18 -29.91 -6.21 -16.46
C VAL A 18 -29.01 -6.18 -17.69
N ARG A 19 -28.66 -4.97 -18.13
CA ARG A 19 -27.65 -4.83 -19.17
C ARG A 19 -26.37 -5.40 -18.58
N PRO A 20 -25.66 -6.33 -19.26
CA PRO A 20 -24.29 -6.62 -18.86
C PRO A 20 -23.53 -5.29 -18.82
N ASN A 21 -22.76 -5.10 -17.74
CA ASN A 21 -21.85 -3.97 -17.66
C ASN A 21 -20.90 -4.07 -18.88
N PRO A 22 -20.70 -3.02 -19.67
CA PRO A 22 -20.00 -3.15 -20.95
C PRO A 22 -18.52 -3.49 -20.76
N SER A 23 -18.20 -4.78 -20.87
CA SER A 23 -16.87 -5.31 -21.20
C SER A 23 -16.53 -4.91 -22.64
N ILE A 24 -16.04 -3.68 -22.78
CA ILE A 24 -15.74 -2.99 -24.04
C ILE A 24 -14.50 -2.13 -23.74
N ARG A 25 -13.33 -2.30 -24.36
CA ARG A 25 -12.85 -3.19 -25.45
C ARG A 25 -11.45 -3.68 -25.08
N ASP A 26 -10.89 -4.53 -25.93
CA ASP A 26 -9.47 -4.49 -26.29
C ASP A 26 -8.97 -3.03 -26.31
N ILE A 27 -8.04 -2.65 -25.42
CA ILE A 27 -7.66 -1.23 -25.19
C ILE A 27 -6.72 -0.78 -26.31
N GLN A 28 -7.28 -0.68 -27.52
CA GLN A 28 -6.65 -0.06 -28.67
C GLN A 28 -6.65 1.46 -28.50
N GLN A 29 -5.51 1.97 -28.03
CA GLN A 29 -5.02 3.33 -28.28
C GLN A 29 -6.02 4.46 -28.03
N HIS A 30 -6.77 4.40 -26.93
CA HIS A 30 -7.35 5.61 -26.35
C HIS A 30 -6.45 6.12 -25.23
N ARG A 31 -5.73 7.21 -25.52
CA ARG A 31 -5.23 8.11 -24.48
C ARG A 31 -6.45 8.68 -23.76
N LEU A 32 -6.92 7.99 -22.72
CA LEU A 32 -7.78 8.60 -21.73
C LEU A 32 -7.02 9.78 -21.10
N PRO A 33 -7.72 10.88 -20.74
CA PRO A 33 -7.06 12.08 -20.29
C PRO A 33 -6.21 11.76 -19.06
N SER A 34 -4.96 12.18 -19.11
CA SER A 34 -4.06 12.17 -17.97
C SER A 34 -4.72 12.90 -16.80
N ILE A 35 -5.22 12.14 -15.83
CA ILE A 35 -5.48 12.65 -14.49
C ILE A 35 -4.10 12.94 -13.93
N PHE A 36 -3.62 14.17 -14.18
CA PHE A 36 -2.32 14.66 -13.73
C PHE A 36 -2.31 14.80 -12.20
N GLY A 37 -2.16 13.67 -11.51
CA GLY A 37 -1.24 13.60 -10.39
C GLY A 37 0.13 13.31 -10.96
N SER A 38 1.11 14.20 -10.78
CA SER A 38 2.50 13.82 -10.98
C SER A 38 2.79 12.64 -10.06
N TYR A 39 3.13 11.48 -10.64
CA TYR A 39 3.51 10.28 -9.90
C TYR A 39 4.85 10.51 -9.21
N ASP A 40 4.81 11.23 -8.08
CA ASP A 40 6.01 11.67 -7.40
C ASP A 40 6.59 10.50 -6.60
N PHE A 41 7.38 9.68 -7.31
CA PHE A 41 8.40 8.86 -6.70
C PHE A 41 9.45 9.80 -6.13
N ASP A 42 9.28 10.13 -4.84
CA ASP A 42 10.22 10.95 -4.08
C ASP A 42 11.64 10.36 -4.17
N LEU A 43 12.47 10.91 -5.06
CA LEU A 43 13.89 10.56 -5.29
C LEU A 43 14.83 10.85 -4.09
N ILE A 44 14.28 10.93 -2.88
CA ILE A 44 15.00 11.02 -1.61
C ILE A 44 14.25 10.15 -0.59
N ARG A 45 14.16 8.84 -0.90
CA ARG A 45 13.62 7.75 -0.06
C ARG A 45 12.18 7.94 0.46
N PRO A 46 11.16 7.36 -0.22
CA PRO A 46 9.95 6.96 0.46
C PRO A 46 10.31 5.90 1.53
N HIS A 47 9.50 5.79 2.59
CA HIS A 47 9.44 4.55 3.37
C HIS A 47 8.82 3.44 2.49
N VAL A 48 9.65 2.84 1.64
CA VAL A 48 9.31 1.60 0.93
C VAL A 48 9.55 0.46 1.91
N PRO A 49 8.57 -0.43 2.16
CA PRO A 49 8.81 -1.70 2.83
C PRO A 49 10.00 -2.41 2.17
N SER A 50 11.08 -2.59 2.90
CA SER A 50 12.27 -3.29 2.42
C SER A 50 12.12 -4.78 2.68
N ILE A 51 12.45 -5.62 1.70
CA ILE A 51 12.66 -7.03 1.97
C ILE A 51 14.01 -7.16 2.69
N SER A 52 14.01 -7.81 3.85
CA SER A 52 15.25 -8.15 4.58
C SER A 52 15.45 -9.66 4.54
N ALA A 53 16.59 -10.10 3.98
CA ALA A 53 17.06 -11.47 4.14
C ALA A 53 17.80 -11.58 5.48
N GLU A 54 17.24 -12.33 6.44
CA GLU A 54 17.80 -12.45 7.79
C GLU A 54 18.70 -13.69 7.95
N LEU A 55 18.61 -14.66 7.03
CA LEU A 55 19.58 -15.74 6.88
C LEU A 55 20.18 -15.76 5.47
N SER A 56 21.52 -15.67 5.44
CA SER A 56 22.45 -16.09 4.38
C SER A 56 21.86 -16.28 2.99
N SER A 57 22.18 -15.37 2.07
CA SER A 57 22.14 -15.63 0.63
C SER A 57 23.21 -16.64 0.23
N ASP A 58 22.97 -17.91 0.57
CA ASP A 58 23.73 -19.00 0.00
C ASP A 58 23.50 -19.01 -1.52
N LYS A 59 24.51 -19.36 -2.32
CA LYS A 59 24.46 -19.26 -3.80
C LYS A 59 23.49 -20.25 -4.47
N ALA A 60 22.65 -20.93 -3.67
CA ALA A 60 21.80 -22.03 -4.06
C ALA A 60 20.33 -21.63 -4.31
N CYS A 61 19.90 -20.42 -3.94
CA CYS A 61 18.54 -19.96 -4.24
C CYS A 61 18.41 -19.46 -5.68
N ILE A 62 17.25 -19.76 -6.29
CA ILE A 62 16.93 -19.41 -7.69
C ILE A 62 17.05 -17.89 -7.91
N PRO A 63 17.62 -17.40 -9.03
CA PRO A 63 17.54 -15.98 -9.38
C PRO A 63 16.13 -15.60 -9.87
N GLY A 64 15.62 -14.43 -9.50
CA GLY A 64 14.30 -13.97 -9.97
C GLY A 64 13.82 -12.69 -9.29
N TYR A 65 12.75 -12.10 -9.84
CA TYR A 65 12.05 -10.98 -9.21
C TYR A 65 11.03 -11.50 -8.21
N ILE A 66 10.84 -10.76 -7.11
CA ILE A 66 9.88 -11.08 -6.04
C ILE A 66 8.68 -10.15 -6.19
N PHE A 67 7.48 -10.73 -6.24
CA PHE A 67 6.21 -10.03 -6.41
C PHE A 67 5.47 -10.04 -5.08
N SER A 68 5.02 -8.87 -4.62
CA SER A 68 4.30 -8.73 -3.34
C SER A 68 3.46 -7.46 -3.30
N ILE A 69 2.54 -7.40 -2.33
CA ILE A 69 1.76 -6.20 -2.00
C ILE A 69 1.94 -5.90 -0.49
N PRO A 70 3.07 -5.31 -0.07
CA PRO A 70 3.51 -5.27 1.33
C PRO A 70 2.65 -4.39 2.27
N ASP A 71 1.86 -3.49 1.69
CA ASP A 71 0.96 -2.56 2.38
C ASP A 71 -0.53 -2.88 2.11
N GLY A 72 -0.83 -4.01 1.46
CA GLY A 72 -2.16 -4.42 1.03
C GLY A 72 -2.81 -3.50 -0.01
N ARG A 73 -2.04 -2.63 -0.68
CA ARG A 73 -2.54 -1.61 -1.62
C ARG A 73 -1.67 -1.41 -2.84
N SER A 74 -0.36 -1.56 -2.72
CA SER A 74 0.62 -1.21 -3.75
C SER A 74 1.28 -2.47 -4.33
N PRO A 75 0.86 -2.96 -5.49
CA PRO A 75 1.63 -3.90 -6.29
C PRO A 75 3.09 -3.48 -6.39
N THR A 76 4.00 -4.36 -5.98
CA THR A 76 5.43 -4.08 -5.90
C THR A 76 6.25 -5.26 -6.41
N ILE A 77 7.24 -4.97 -7.27
CA ILE A 77 8.26 -5.91 -7.74
C ILE A 77 9.58 -5.51 -7.10
N TYR A 78 10.26 -6.48 -6.52
CA TYR A 78 11.62 -6.38 -6.01
C TYR A 78 12.57 -7.26 -6.80
N ASP A 79 13.86 -6.94 -6.81
CA ASP A 79 14.90 -7.86 -7.27
C ASP A 79 15.26 -8.91 -6.20
N GLN A 80 16.15 -9.83 -6.56
CA GLN A 80 16.65 -10.88 -5.67
C GLN A 80 17.37 -10.38 -4.40
N ASN A 81 17.78 -9.10 -4.35
CA ASN A 81 18.44 -8.48 -3.20
C ASN A 81 17.45 -7.70 -2.32
N GLY A 82 16.16 -7.68 -2.68
CA GLY A 82 15.14 -6.88 -2.00
C GLY A 82 15.11 -5.40 -2.41
N GLU A 83 15.82 -5.01 -3.47
CA GLU A 83 15.74 -3.66 -4.02
C GLU A 83 14.47 -3.48 -4.87
N LEU A 84 13.89 -2.28 -4.82
CA LEU A 84 12.71 -1.95 -5.62
C LEU A 84 13.02 -2.04 -7.13
N ILE A 85 12.08 -2.56 -7.90
CA ILE A 85 12.13 -2.56 -9.38
C ILE A 85 10.93 -1.80 -9.94
N TRP A 86 9.74 -2.11 -9.44
CA TRP A 86 8.50 -1.42 -9.81
C TRP A 86 7.60 -1.31 -8.60
N ARG A 87 6.89 -0.20 -8.47
CA ARG A 87 5.71 -0.10 -7.61
C ARG A 87 4.62 0.67 -8.30
N GLU A 88 3.38 0.30 -8.03
CA GLU A 88 2.21 1.13 -8.31
C GLU A 88 1.48 1.42 -7.00
N ARG A 89 1.13 2.69 -6.75
CA ARG A 89 0.30 3.06 -5.59
C ARG A 89 -1.17 3.03 -6.01
N ARG A 90 -1.98 2.15 -5.42
CA ARG A 90 -3.44 2.20 -5.49
C ARG A 90 -4.03 2.74 -4.18
N ASN A 91 -5.19 3.38 -4.27
CA ASN A 91 -5.94 3.85 -3.09
C ASN A 91 -6.95 2.80 -2.57
N ALA A 92 -7.12 1.69 -3.30
CA ALA A 92 -8.01 0.58 -2.98
C ALA A 92 -7.25 -0.59 -2.31
N LEU A 93 -8.00 -1.54 -1.75
CA LEU A 93 -7.45 -2.83 -1.30
C LEU A 93 -6.93 -3.60 -2.52
N THR A 94 -5.74 -4.18 -2.44
CA THR A 94 -5.10 -4.91 -3.55
C THR A 94 -4.46 -6.19 -3.03
N GLN A 95 -4.64 -7.31 -3.73
CA GLN A 95 -4.15 -8.64 -3.34
C GLN A 95 -3.70 -9.51 -4.53
N ASN A 96 -3.02 -10.63 -4.22
CA ASN A 96 -2.61 -11.69 -5.17
C ASN A 96 -1.84 -11.20 -6.40
N LEU A 97 -0.71 -10.49 -6.20
CA LEU A 97 0.19 -10.11 -7.29
C LEU A 97 1.05 -11.31 -7.72
N ARG A 98 0.84 -11.78 -8.95
CA ARG A 98 1.65 -12.83 -9.61
C ARG A 98 1.83 -12.57 -11.09
N VAL A 99 2.76 -13.29 -11.72
CA VAL A 99 2.87 -13.37 -13.19
C VAL A 99 2.00 -14.53 -13.66
N GLN A 100 1.17 -14.33 -14.68
CA GLN A 100 0.40 -15.39 -15.33
C GLN A 100 0.45 -15.24 -16.85
N THR A 101 0.54 -16.35 -17.56
CA THR A 101 0.59 -16.38 -19.02
C THR A 101 -0.82 -16.42 -19.61
N PHE A 102 -1.10 -15.55 -20.58
CA PHE A 102 -2.33 -15.51 -21.36
C PHE A 102 -1.97 -15.36 -22.84
N ARG A 103 -2.46 -16.27 -23.69
CA ARG A 103 -2.19 -16.34 -25.14
C ARG A 103 -0.69 -16.33 -25.47
N GLY A 104 0.11 -17.01 -24.65
CA GLY A 104 1.57 -17.08 -24.79
C GLY A 104 2.32 -15.79 -24.44
N GLN A 105 1.68 -14.83 -23.75
CA GLN A 105 2.31 -13.62 -23.23
C GLN A 105 2.13 -13.54 -21.72
N ASP A 106 3.17 -13.10 -21.01
CA ASP A 106 3.12 -12.93 -19.56
C ASP A 106 2.49 -11.59 -19.16
N TYR A 107 1.57 -11.64 -18.20
CA TYR A 107 0.92 -10.49 -17.61
C TYR A 107 1.14 -10.47 -16.10
N LEU A 108 1.29 -9.27 -15.53
CA LEU A 108 1.11 -9.08 -14.10
C LEU A 108 -0.37 -9.09 -13.79
N THR A 109 -0.77 -9.95 -12.87
CA THR A 109 -2.16 -10.07 -12.43
C THR A 109 -2.27 -9.70 -10.97
N TYR A 110 -3.25 -8.89 -10.61
CA TYR A 110 -3.63 -8.65 -9.22
C TYR A 110 -5.13 -8.39 -9.11
N TRP A 111 -5.67 -8.66 -7.93
CA TRP A 111 -7.04 -8.35 -7.56
C TRP A 111 -7.11 -6.99 -6.85
N THR A 112 -8.19 -6.24 -7.04
CA THR A 112 -8.50 -5.06 -6.23
C THR A 112 -10.00 -4.87 -6.01
N LYS A 113 -10.37 -4.27 -4.87
CA LYS A 113 -11.76 -3.95 -4.50
C LYS A 113 -11.87 -2.55 -3.95
N GLU A 114 -12.73 -1.77 -4.60
CA GLU A 114 -13.21 -0.49 -4.08
C GLU A 114 -14.22 -0.73 -2.94
N PRO A 115 -14.34 0.16 -1.94
CA PRO A 115 -15.10 -0.10 -0.70
C PRO A 115 -16.57 -0.53 -0.86
N PHE A 116 -17.19 -0.26 -2.02
CA PHE A 116 -18.59 -0.60 -2.32
C PHE A 116 -18.76 -1.24 -3.71
N GLY A 117 -17.68 -1.78 -4.29
CA GLY A 117 -17.69 -2.44 -5.60
C GLY A 117 -17.45 -3.95 -5.52
N PRO A 118 -17.78 -4.71 -6.58
CA PRO A 118 -17.26 -6.06 -6.74
C PRO A 118 -15.74 -6.00 -6.91
N GLY A 119 -15.06 -7.07 -6.48
CA GLY A 119 -13.64 -7.23 -6.78
C GLY A 119 -13.39 -7.36 -8.28
N ARG A 120 -12.20 -6.92 -8.70
CA ARG A 120 -11.77 -6.89 -10.11
C ARG A 120 -10.35 -7.42 -10.22
N TYR A 121 -10.07 -8.15 -11.29
CA TYR A 121 -8.74 -8.66 -11.60
C TYR A 121 -8.19 -7.92 -12.81
N TYR A 122 -7.01 -7.35 -12.68
CA TYR A 122 -6.34 -6.60 -13.73
C TYR A 122 -5.21 -7.44 -14.33
N LEU A 123 -5.06 -7.40 -15.65
CA LEU A 123 -3.92 -7.98 -16.37
C LEU A 123 -3.13 -6.84 -17.01
N LEU A 124 -1.89 -6.63 -16.56
CA LEU A 124 -0.97 -5.61 -17.08
C LEU A 124 0.11 -6.27 -17.92
N ASP A 125 0.38 -5.73 -19.10
CA ASP A 125 1.46 -6.24 -19.96
C ASP A 125 2.87 -5.82 -19.45
N SER A 126 3.90 -6.23 -20.18
CA SER A 126 5.30 -5.82 -19.95
C SER A 126 5.51 -4.30 -19.86
N SER A 127 4.62 -3.49 -20.45
CA SER A 127 4.69 -2.02 -20.37
C SER A 127 3.99 -1.42 -19.15
N TYR A 128 3.45 -2.27 -18.27
CA TYR A 128 2.59 -1.93 -17.14
C TYR A 128 1.27 -1.27 -17.55
N THR A 129 0.84 -1.49 -18.79
CA THR A 129 -0.46 -1.01 -19.28
C THR A 129 -1.53 -2.04 -18.96
N GLU A 130 -2.59 -1.63 -18.26
CA GLU A 130 -3.81 -2.44 -18.08
C GLU A 130 -4.35 -2.84 -19.46
N ARG A 131 -4.43 -4.15 -19.75
CA ARG A 131 -4.96 -4.69 -21.02
C ARG A 131 -6.34 -5.32 -20.86
N TYR A 132 -6.53 -6.06 -19.78
CA TYR A 132 -7.79 -6.73 -19.49
C TYR A 132 -8.21 -6.48 -18.05
N ILE A 133 -9.52 -6.40 -17.82
CA ILE A 133 -10.13 -6.30 -16.51
C ILE A 133 -11.22 -7.37 -16.46
N VAL A 134 -11.05 -8.36 -15.58
CA VAL A 134 -12.03 -9.43 -15.37
C VAL A 134 -12.81 -9.14 -14.10
N THR A 135 -14.13 -9.36 -14.16
CA THR A 135 -15.02 -9.24 -13.00
C THR A 135 -15.92 -10.46 -12.90
N PRO A 136 -16.23 -10.95 -11.69
CA PRO A 136 -17.25 -11.98 -11.49
C PRO A 136 -18.60 -11.56 -12.11
N VAL A 137 -19.38 -12.54 -12.58
CA VAL A 137 -20.65 -12.31 -13.26
C VAL A 137 -21.82 -12.57 -12.31
N GLY A 138 -22.77 -11.63 -12.24
CA GLY A 138 -23.97 -11.75 -11.40
C GLY A 138 -23.87 -11.03 -10.05
N MET A 139 -24.79 -11.35 -9.13
CA MET A 139 -24.87 -10.73 -7.79
C MET A 139 -24.02 -11.50 -6.78
N ILE A 140 -22.70 -11.47 -6.98
CA ILE A 140 -21.72 -12.08 -6.09
C ILE A 140 -21.43 -11.15 -4.90
N ILE A 141 -21.34 -11.72 -3.70
CA ILE A 141 -21.21 -10.97 -2.44
C ILE A 141 -19.76 -10.67 -2.13
N ASP A 142 -18.89 -11.66 -2.34
CA ASP A 142 -17.47 -11.40 -2.47
C ASP A 142 -16.83 -12.32 -3.50
N SER A 143 -15.82 -11.77 -4.18
CA SER A 143 -14.85 -12.53 -4.94
C SER A 143 -13.67 -12.80 -4.02
N LEU A 144 -13.35 -14.07 -3.79
CA LEU A 144 -12.13 -14.45 -3.09
C LEU A 144 -10.92 -13.91 -3.85
N HIS A 145 -9.80 -13.67 -3.18
CA HIS A 145 -8.65 -13.04 -3.84
C HIS A 145 -7.87 -14.00 -4.74
N ASP A 146 -8.34 -15.24 -4.92
CA ASP A 146 -7.79 -16.23 -5.84
C ASP A 146 -8.36 -16.07 -7.26
N PHE A 147 -7.44 -15.97 -8.23
CA PHE A 147 -7.72 -15.81 -9.65
C PHE A 147 -6.61 -16.46 -10.46
N THR A 148 -6.97 -17.43 -11.28
CA THR A 148 -6.02 -18.19 -12.09
C THR A 148 -6.36 -18.03 -13.57
N VAL A 149 -5.35 -17.68 -14.38
CA VAL A 149 -5.47 -17.80 -15.84
C VAL A 149 -5.25 -19.26 -16.20
N THR A 150 -6.26 -19.87 -16.82
CA THR A 150 -6.23 -21.31 -17.14
C THR A 150 -5.35 -21.62 -18.34
N ARG A 151 -5.00 -22.90 -18.53
CA ARG A 151 -4.33 -23.40 -19.75
C ARG A 151 -5.17 -23.21 -21.03
N ARG A 152 -6.44 -22.80 -20.92
CA ARG A 152 -7.37 -22.51 -22.03
C ARG A 152 -7.53 -21.02 -22.33
N ASP A 153 -6.69 -20.15 -21.76
CA ASP A 153 -6.79 -18.70 -21.87
C ASP A 153 -8.12 -18.13 -21.34
N THR A 154 -8.60 -18.67 -20.22
CA THR A 154 -9.80 -18.19 -19.51
C THR A 154 -9.43 -17.78 -18.08
N ALA A 155 -10.31 -17.03 -17.41
CA ALA A 155 -10.17 -16.63 -16.02
C ALA A 155 -11.00 -17.53 -15.12
N LEU A 156 -10.35 -18.17 -14.15
CA LEU A 156 -11.00 -18.96 -13.11
C LEU A 156 -11.03 -18.13 -11.81
N ILE A 157 -12.22 -17.86 -11.30
CA ILE A 157 -12.47 -16.96 -10.15
C ILE A 157 -13.29 -17.68 -9.09
N ALA A 158 -12.76 -17.73 -7.87
CA ALA A 158 -13.50 -18.20 -6.69
C ALA A 158 -14.36 -17.08 -6.08
N ALA A 159 -15.56 -17.40 -5.62
CA ALA A 159 -16.54 -16.42 -5.17
C ALA A 159 -17.58 -17.02 -4.20
N HIS A 160 -18.36 -16.14 -3.58
CA HIS A 160 -19.40 -16.50 -2.62
C HIS A 160 -20.78 -15.93 -2.97
N TYR A 161 -21.82 -16.74 -2.74
CA TYR A 161 -23.21 -16.40 -3.02
C TYR A 161 -24.14 -16.81 -1.86
N LYS A 162 -24.97 -15.89 -1.35
CA LYS A 162 -25.99 -16.23 -0.33
C LYS A 162 -27.15 -16.97 -1.00
N ARG A 163 -27.48 -18.16 -0.50
CA ARG A 163 -28.70 -18.90 -0.90
C ARG A 163 -29.40 -19.52 0.30
N ARG A 164 -30.69 -19.78 0.16
CA ARG A 164 -31.44 -20.59 1.12
C ARG A 164 -31.06 -22.06 0.99
N ALA A 165 -30.99 -22.75 2.12
CA ALA A 165 -30.69 -24.17 2.21
C ALA A 165 -31.28 -24.79 3.49
N ASN A 166 -31.44 -26.11 3.49
CA ASN A 166 -31.86 -26.86 4.67
C ASN A 166 -30.65 -27.22 5.53
N LEU A 167 -30.59 -26.68 6.75
CA LEU A 167 -29.52 -26.92 7.72
C LEU A 167 -29.89 -28.01 8.76
N SER A 168 -31.05 -28.67 8.64
CA SER A 168 -31.50 -29.67 9.62
C SER A 168 -30.55 -30.85 9.78
N ALA A 169 -29.77 -31.17 8.74
CA ALA A 169 -28.76 -32.24 8.77
C ALA A 169 -27.57 -31.93 9.70
N ILE A 170 -27.37 -30.66 10.09
CA ILE A 170 -26.35 -30.19 11.04
C ILE A 170 -26.99 -29.54 12.29
N GLY A 171 -28.27 -29.82 12.56
CA GLY A 171 -29.02 -29.29 13.71
C GLY A 171 -29.63 -27.89 13.53
N GLY A 172 -29.46 -27.27 12.35
CA GLY A 172 -29.98 -25.93 12.04
C GLY A 172 -31.41 -25.89 11.50
N PRO A 173 -31.90 -24.68 11.12
CA PRO A 173 -33.23 -24.49 10.57
C PRO A 173 -33.44 -25.14 9.19
N ILE A 174 -34.68 -25.55 8.90
CA ILE A 174 -35.07 -26.13 7.60
C ILE A 174 -35.03 -25.10 6.45
N ASP A 175 -35.28 -23.83 6.77
CA ASP A 175 -35.20 -22.69 5.85
C ASP A 175 -34.14 -21.71 6.36
N GLY A 176 -32.90 -22.18 6.35
CA GLY A 176 -31.71 -21.40 6.69
C GLY A 176 -31.04 -20.79 5.47
N TRP A 177 -29.93 -20.10 5.71
CA TRP A 177 -29.08 -19.49 4.68
C TRP A 177 -27.65 -19.99 4.77
N ILE A 178 -27.07 -20.28 3.61
CA ILE A 178 -25.65 -20.63 3.47
C ILE A 178 -24.91 -19.61 2.62
N LEU A 179 -23.61 -19.53 2.86
CA LEU A 179 -22.65 -18.93 1.94
C LEU A 179 -22.21 -20.06 1.00
N ASP A 180 -22.79 -20.10 -0.19
CA ASP A 180 -22.47 -21.09 -1.22
C ASP A 180 -21.10 -20.74 -1.82
N GLY A 181 -20.16 -21.69 -1.74
CA GLY A 181 -18.89 -21.61 -2.42
C GLY A 181 -19.09 -21.86 -3.90
N ILE A 182 -18.78 -20.87 -4.73
CA ILE A 182 -18.91 -20.98 -6.19
C ILE A 182 -17.58 -20.66 -6.86
N PHE A 183 -17.36 -21.21 -8.05
CA PHE A 183 -16.33 -20.70 -8.96
C PHE A 183 -16.90 -20.46 -10.35
N GLN A 184 -16.33 -19.48 -11.04
CA GLN A 184 -16.71 -19.08 -12.38
C GLN A 184 -15.51 -19.16 -13.32
N GLU A 185 -15.71 -19.79 -14.48
CA GLU A 185 -14.80 -19.65 -15.62
C GLU A 185 -15.36 -18.58 -16.56
N ILE A 186 -14.55 -17.55 -16.86
CA ILE A 186 -14.94 -16.36 -17.62
C ILE A 186 -13.95 -16.15 -18.77
N ASP A 187 -14.47 -15.84 -19.96
CA ASP A 187 -13.63 -15.43 -21.08
C ASP A 187 -13.03 -14.04 -20.81
N ILE A 188 -11.68 -13.96 -20.78
CA ILE A 188 -10.93 -12.76 -20.38
C ILE A 188 -11.18 -11.55 -21.30
N VAL A 189 -11.48 -11.79 -22.58
CA VAL A 189 -11.60 -10.73 -23.60
C VAL A 189 -13.01 -10.14 -23.64
N THR A 190 -14.02 -11.00 -23.51
CA THR A 190 -15.44 -10.64 -23.65
C THR A 190 -16.14 -10.45 -22.31
N GLY A 191 -15.59 -10.97 -21.22
CA GLY A 191 -16.23 -10.97 -19.89
C GLY A 191 -17.46 -11.90 -19.81
N ASN A 192 -17.63 -12.81 -20.78
CA ASN A 192 -18.73 -13.77 -20.77
C ASN A 192 -18.45 -14.89 -19.75
N LEU A 193 -19.46 -15.22 -18.95
CA LEU A 193 -19.46 -16.43 -18.13
C LEU A 193 -19.51 -17.66 -19.06
N LEU A 194 -18.50 -18.52 -18.97
CA LEU A 194 -18.41 -19.78 -19.72
C LEU A 194 -18.97 -20.94 -18.89
N TYR A 195 -18.66 -20.96 -17.60
CA TYR A 195 -19.10 -21.99 -16.66
C TYR A 195 -19.22 -21.43 -15.25
N GLU A 196 -20.16 -21.96 -14.46
CA GLU A 196 -20.30 -21.69 -13.02
C GLU A 196 -20.57 -23.02 -12.32
N TRP A 197 -19.84 -23.31 -11.25
CA TRP A 197 -20.07 -24.45 -10.37
C TRP A 197 -20.44 -23.98 -8.97
N ARG A 198 -21.30 -24.75 -8.30
CA ARG A 198 -21.89 -24.42 -7.00
C ARG A 198 -21.77 -25.58 -6.03
N ALA A 199 -21.07 -25.38 -4.91
CA ALA A 199 -20.86 -26.43 -3.92
C ALA A 199 -22.18 -27.05 -3.46
N ALA A 200 -23.22 -26.24 -3.23
CA ALA A 200 -24.51 -26.72 -2.70
C ALA A 200 -25.34 -27.58 -3.67
N GLU A 201 -24.89 -27.75 -4.92
CA GLU A 201 -25.51 -28.65 -5.91
C GLU A 201 -24.81 -30.01 -6.02
N HIS A 202 -23.59 -30.13 -5.47
CA HIS A 202 -22.73 -31.31 -5.64
C HIS A 202 -22.16 -31.88 -4.34
N VAL A 203 -22.07 -31.07 -3.27
CA VAL A 203 -21.45 -31.43 -1.99
C VAL A 203 -22.43 -31.26 -0.82
N PRO A 204 -22.80 -32.33 -0.10
CA PRO A 204 -23.73 -32.27 1.02
C PRO A 204 -23.26 -31.37 2.17
N ILE A 205 -24.17 -30.55 2.70
CA ILE A 205 -23.89 -29.68 3.85
C ILE A 205 -23.45 -30.48 5.09
N ALA A 206 -23.99 -31.69 5.26
CA ALA A 206 -23.67 -32.59 6.37
C ALA A 206 -22.20 -33.08 6.40
N ASP A 207 -21.47 -32.96 5.28
CA ASP A 207 -20.09 -33.41 5.21
C ASP A 207 -19.08 -32.40 5.80
N THR A 208 -19.55 -31.20 6.18
CA THR A 208 -18.70 -30.13 6.75
C THR A 208 -18.04 -30.52 8.09
N PHE A 209 -16.92 -29.87 8.37
CA PHE A 209 -16.28 -29.80 9.69
C PHE A 209 -16.51 -28.47 10.39
N ASN A 210 -17.10 -27.47 9.72
CA ASN A 210 -17.52 -26.25 10.40
C ASN A 210 -18.74 -26.54 11.29
N ILE A 211 -18.83 -25.85 12.44
CA ILE A 211 -19.93 -26.01 13.39
C ILE A 211 -20.87 -24.83 13.19
N LEU A 212 -22.17 -25.10 13.09
CA LEU A 212 -23.19 -24.06 13.00
C LEU A 212 -23.38 -23.41 14.39
N ASP A 213 -22.99 -22.15 14.51
CA ASP A 213 -23.23 -21.34 15.72
C ASP A 213 -24.69 -20.84 15.78
N ASP A 214 -25.21 -20.61 16.99
CA ASP A 214 -26.61 -20.19 17.26
C ASP A 214 -27.05 -18.89 16.54
N GLU A 215 -26.10 -18.05 16.13
CA GLU A 215 -26.35 -16.77 15.44
C GLU A 215 -26.13 -16.85 13.91
N GLU A 216 -25.82 -18.03 13.38
CA GLU A 216 -25.58 -18.27 11.96
C GLU A 216 -26.77 -18.96 11.26
N GLY A 217 -26.65 -19.21 9.95
CA GLY A 217 -27.74 -19.74 9.15
C GLY A 217 -28.85 -18.73 8.82
N THR A 218 -28.60 -17.42 9.02
CA THR A 218 -29.56 -16.33 8.76
C THR A 218 -29.19 -15.54 7.50
N GLU A 219 -30.11 -14.74 6.95
CA GLU A 219 -29.82 -13.97 5.73
C GLU A 219 -28.66 -12.99 5.93
N ASP A 220 -28.56 -12.35 7.10
CA ASP A 220 -27.46 -11.45 7.43
C ASP A 220 -26.16 -12.21 7.72
N ARG A 221 -26.24 -13.31 8.48
CA ARG A 221 -25.14 -14.21 8.85
C ARG A 221 -25.36 -15.62 8.28
N PRO A 222 -25.11 -15.83 6.97
CA PRO A 222 -25.26 -17.14 6.35
C PRO A 222 -24.19 -18.09 6.89
N PHE A 223 -24.52 -19.37 7.02
CA PHE A 223 -23.56 -20.39 7.42
C PHE A 223 -22.58 -20.67 6.27
N ASP A 224 -21.31 -20.39 6.46
CA ASP A 224 -20.26 -20.82 5.53
C ASP A 224 -19.95 -22.29 5.79
N TYR A 225 -20.55 -23.18 5.00
CA TYR A 225 -20.39 -24.62 5.20
C TYR A 225 -19.22 -25.20 4.40
N PHE A 226 -18.76 -24.53 3.34
CA PHE A 226 -17.83 -25.09 2.35
C PHE A 226 -16.52 -24.33 2.23
N HIS A 227 -16.50 -22.99 2.31
CA HIS A 227 -15.31 -22.13 2.18
C HIS A 227 -14.29 -22.59 1.11
N ILE A 228 -14.49 -22.15 -0.14
CA ILE A 228 -13.46 -22.33 -1.18
C ILE A 228 -12.19 -21.61 -0.75
N SER A 229 -11.07 -22.32 -0.74
CA SER A 229 -9.76 -21.83 -0.28
C SER A 229 -8.69 -21.88 -1.39
N GLY A 230 -9.09 -22.21 -2.62
CA GLY A 230 -8.25 -22.23 -3.81
C GLY A 230 -8.93 -22.98 -4.96
N VAL A 231 -8.77 -22.49 -6.19
CA VAL A 231 -9.30 -23.13 -7.40
C VAL A 231 -8.28 -23.10 -8.54
N ASP A 232 -8.02 -24.26 -9.13
CA ASP A 232 -7.08 -24.47 -10.23
C ASP A 232 -7.67 -25.42 -11.29
N GLN A 233 -6.97 -25.60 -12.41
CA GLN A 233 -7.34 -26.54 -13.46
C GLN A 233 -6.31 -27.66 -13.60
N SER A 234 -6.79 -28.90 -13.66
CA SER A 234 -5.97 -30.07 -13.95
C SER A 234 -5.38 -30.02 -15.37
N PRO A 235 -4.35 -30.84 -15.67
CA PRO A 235 -3.89 -31.03 -17.04
C PRO A 235 -4.96 -31.58 -18.00
N SER A 236 -6.02 -32.24 -17.51
CA SER A 236 -7.16 -32.72 -18.32
C SER A 236 -8.20 -31.64 -18.62
N GLY A 237 -8.17 -30.50 -17.91
CA GLY A 237 -9.17 -29.45 -18.02
C GLY A 237 -10.29 -29.50 -16.96
N ASP A 238 -10.24 -30.48 -16.06
CA ASP A 238 -11.11 -30.62 -14.89
C ASP A 238 -10.73 -29.63 -13.78
N TYR A 239 -11.63 -29.31 -12.87
CA TYR A 239 -11.39 -28.29 -11.84
C TYR A 239 -10.91 -28.91 -10.53
N LEU A 240 -9.81 -28.39 -10.00
CA LEU A 240 -9.27 -28.75 -8.69
C LEU A 240 -9.71 -27.69 -7.69
N VAL A 241 -10.37 -28.10 -6.60
CA VAL A 241 -10.88 -27.19 -5.56
C VAL A 241 -10.39 -27.63 -4.19
N SER A 242 -9.72 -26.73 -3.47
CA SER A 242 -9.48 -26.90 -2.04
C SER A 242 -10.60 -26.25 -1.23
N SER A 243 -11.01 -26.91 -0.14
CA SER A 243 -12.04 -26.44 0.78
C SER A 243 -11.56 -26.55 2.23
N GLY A 244 -11.53 -25.40 2.91
CA GLY A 244 -11.15 -25.33 4.33
C GLY A 244 -12.16 -26.06 5.23
N HIS A 245 -13.45 -25.83 5.00
CA HIS A 245 -14.52 -26.41 5.84
C HIS A 245 -14.86 -27.87 5.53
N MET A 246 -14.53 -28.39 4.34
CA MET A 246 -14.59 -29.84 4.05
C MET A 246 -13.31 -30.57 4.48
N ARG A 247 -12.22 -29.84 4.77
CA ARG A 247 -10.87 -30.38 5.00
C ARG A 247 -10.41 -31.31 3.88
N ALA A 248 -10.69 -30.91 2.64
CA ALA A 248 -10.49 -31.75 1.47
C ALA A 248 -10.00 -30.96 0.26
N VAL A 249 -9.33 -31.67 -0.64
CA VAL A 249 -9.06 -31.26 -2.01
C VAL A 249 -9.88 -32.17 -2.93
N MET A 250 -10.64 -31.59 -3.86
CA MET A 250 -11.59 -32.29 -4.71
C MET A 250 -11.22 -32.08 -6.18
N LEU A 251 -11.40 -33.11 -7.01
CA LEU A 251 -11.41 -32.95 -8.47
C LEU A 251 -12.85 -33.02 -8.97
N ILE A 252 -13.23 -32.05 -9.78
CA ILE A 252 -14.58 -31.83 -10.30
C ILE A 252 -14.55 -31.97 -11.81
N ASP A 253 -15.36 -32.89 -12.31
CA ASP A 253 -15.53 -33.14 -13.74
C ASP A 253 -16.02 -31.88 -14.47
N ALA A 254 -15.26 -31.39 -15.45
CA ALA A 254 -15.59 -30.14 -16.11
C ALA A 254 -16.84 -30.21 -17.01
N SER A 255 -17.38 -31.39 -17.29
CA SER A 255 -18.55 -31.59 -18.16
C SER A 255 -19.85 -31.83 -17.40
N THR A 256 -19.79 -32.42 -16.21
CA THR A 256 -20.94 -32.84 -15.39
C THR A 256 -21.03 -32.13 -14.03
N GLY A 257 -19.97 -31.42 -13.61
CA GLY A 257 -19.85 -30.79 -12.30
C GLY A 257 -19.75 -31.77 -11.13
N GLN A 258 -19.73 -33.09 -11.38
CA GLN A 258 -19.65 -34.10 -10.33
C GLN A 258 -18.24 -34.17 -9.74
N VAL A 259 -18.16 -34.41 -8.43
CA VAL A 259 -16.90 -34.70 -7.76
C VAL A 259 -16.43 -36.09 -8.20
N GLN A 260 -15.28 -36.16 -8.87
CA GLN A 260 -14.66 -37.41 -9.33
C GLN A 260 -13.93 -38.13 -8.19
N TRP A 261 -13.30 -37.36 -7.29
CA TRP A 261 -12.67 -37.86 -6.07
C TRP A 261 -12.46 -36.75 -5.03
N ASN A 262 -12.29 -37.15 -3.77
CA ASN A 262 -11.92 -36.33 -2.62
C ASN A 262 -10.62 -36.88 -2.01
N LEU A 263 -9.64 -36.01 -1.80
CA LEU A 263 -8.49 -36.27 -0.94
C LEU A 263 -8.72 -35.56 0.40
N GLY A 264 -8.73 -36.33 1.48
CA GLY A 264 -9.05 -35.83 2.82
C GLY A 264 -10.55 -35.68 3.09
N GLY A 265 -10.88 -35.16 4.28
CA GLY A 265 -12.25 -34.94 4.73
C GLY A 265 -13.07 -36.22 4.96
N ARG A 266 -14.39 -36.06 5.15
CA ARG A 266 -15.31 -37.19 5.48
C ARG A 266 -15.56 -38.16 4.32
N LYS A 267 -15.16 -37.79 3.10
CA LYS A 267 -15.41 -38.53 1.85
C LYS A 267 -14.13 -38.99 1.16
N ASN A 268 -12.99 -38.99 1.87
CA ASN A 268 -11.70 -39.35 1.31
C ASN A 268 -11.73 -40.70 0.56
N ASP A 269 -11.38 -40.67 -0.73
CA ASP A 269 -11.41 -41.82 -1.64
C ASP A 269 -10.08 -42.59 -1.69
N PHE A 270 -9.01 -42.05 -1.10
CA PHE A 270 -7.63 -42.56 -1.17
C PHE A 270 -7.23 -43.39 0.06
N ARG A 271 -6.32 -44.35 -0.11
CA ARG A 271 -5.90 -45.28 0.97
C ARG A 271 -4.41 -45.14 1.33
N ASP A 272 -4.06 -45.56 2.54
CA ASP A 272 -2.68 -45.66 3.03
C ASP A 272 -1.78 -46.49 2.10
N PHE A 273 -0.48 -46.20 2.10
CA PHE A 273 0.53 -47.01 1.42
C PHE A 273 1.78 -47.20 2.28
N GLY A 274 1.91 -48.39 2.88
CA GLY A 274 2.99 -48.71 3.82
C GLY A 274 2.83 -47.95 5.15
N ASP A 275 3.95 -47.53 5.75
CA ASP A 275 3.98 -46.80 7.02
C ASP A 275 3.65 -45.29 6.88
N ARG A 276 3.15 -44.84 5.71
CA ARG A 276 2.78 -43.44 5.46
C ARG A 276 1.27 -43.27 5.59
N PRO A 277 0.78 -42.41 6.52
CA PRO A 277 -0.65 -42.21 6.71
C PRO A 277 -1.31 -41.44 5.55
N VAL A 278 -2.61 -41.67 5.36
CA VAL A 278 -3.50 -40.79 4.58
C VAL A 278 -3.30 -39.33 5.00
N VAL A 279 -3.37 -38.44 4.02
CA VAL A 279 -3.32 -36.99 4.24
C VAL A 279 -4.60 -36.52 4.95
N ASP A 280 -4.49 -36.26 6.24
CA ASP A 280 -5.54 -35.65 7.07
C ASP A 280 -5.30 -34.14 7.16
N PHE A 281 -6.04 -33.37 6.35
CA PHE A 281 -5.88 -31.92 6.28
C PHE A 281 -6.58 -31.21 7.45
N MET A 282 -6.02 -30.08 7.90
CA MET A 282 -6.68 -29.22 8.90
C MET A 282 -7.42 -28.03 8.27
N TRP A 283 -6.84 -27.43 7.24
CA TRP A 283 -7.34 -26.30 6.46
C TRP A 283 -6.59 -26.22 5.11
N PRO A 284 -6.90 -27.12 4.15
CA PRO A 284 -6.20 -27.13 2.87
C PRO A 284 -6.59 -25.88 2.08
N HIS A 285 -5.62 -25.24 1.44
CA HIS A 285 -5.77 -24.03 0.64
C HIS A 285 -4.76 -24.01 -0.51
N ASN A 286 -5.07 -23.25 -1.57
CA ASN A 286 -4.26 -23.11 -2.78
C ASN A 286 -3.71 -24.45 -3.31
N ALA A 287 -4.57 -25.47 -3.38
CA ALA A 287 -4.22 -26.73 -4.02
C ALA A 287 -4.04 -26.50 -5.53
N ARG A 288 -2.88 -26.89 -6.09
CA ARG A 288 -2.53 -26.69 -7.51
C ARG A 288 -1.77 -27.86 -8.11
N TRP A 289 -1.86 -28.00 -9.43
CA TRP A 289 -1.04 -28.96 -10.18
C TRP A 289 0.26 -28.33 -10.67
N ALA A 290 1.41 -28.83 -10.20
CA ALA A 290 2.69 -28.54 -10.84
C ALA A 290 2.79 -29.27 -12.20
N GLU A 291 3.56 -28.69 -13.14
CA GLU A 291 3.72 -29.24 -14.51
C GLU A 291 4.31 -30.66 -14.56
N ASN A 292 4.99 -31.11 -13.50
CA ASN A 292 5.49 -32.47 -13.36
C ASN A 292 4.41 -33.49 -12.93
N GLY A 293 3.15 -33.08 -12.75
CA GLY A 293 2.05 -33.94 -12.30
C GLY A 293 2.05 -34.22 -10.79
N THR A 294 2.76 -33.42 -9.99
CA THR A 294 2.66 -33.42 -8.53
C THR A 294 1.58 -32.44 -8.07
N LEU A 295 0.73 -32.86 -7.13
CA LEU A 295 -0.19 -31.96 -6.44
C LEU A 295 0.56 -31.20 -5.34
N THR A 296 0.50 -29.88 -5.34
CA THR A 296 0.96 -29.03 -4.24
C THR A 296 -0.22 -28.53 -3.43
N VAL A 297 -0.17 -28.61 -2.10
CA VAL A 297 -1.23 -28.12 -1.20
C VAL A 297 -0.62 -27.34 -0.04
N MET A 298 -1.18 -26.20 0.30
CA MET A 298 -0.90 -25.49 1.56
C MET A 298 -1.91 -25.94 2.63
N ASP A 299 -1.45 -26.18 3.85
CA ASP A 299 -2.29 -26.64 4.96
C ASP A 299 -1.79 -26.08 6.31
N LYS A 300 -2.44 -26.48 7.41
CA LYS A 300 -1.98 -26.30 8.78
C LYS A 300 -1.56 -27.63 9.38
N GLU A 301 -0.47 -27.63 10.14
CA GLU A 301 -0.07 -28.77 10.96
C GLU A 301 -1.22 -29.18 11.91
N SER A 302 -1.37 -30.48 12.21
CA SER A 302 -2.43 -31.03 13.07
C SER A 302 -2.51 -30.40 14.47
N SER A 303 -1.41 -29.84 14.98
CA SER A 303 -1.37 -29.06 16.22
C SER A 303 -2.09 -27.70 16.13
N GLY A 304 -2.42 -27.24 14.91
CA GLY A 304 -2.96 -25.92 14.60
C GLY A 304 -1.95 -24.78 14.81
N THR A 305 -0.67 -25.09 15.07
CA THR A 305 0.33 -24.08 15.48
C THR A 305 1.18 -23.51 14.35
N ARG A 306 1.19 -24.15 13.17
CA ARG A 306 2.04 -23.79 12.03
C ARG A 306 1.31 -24.03 10.70
N ASN A 307 1.64 -23.22 9.69
CA ASN A 307 1.32 -23.52 8.30
C ASN A 307 2.38 -24.48 7.72
N CYS A 308 1.98 -25.35 6.80
CA CYS A 308 2.88 -26.25 6.06
C CYS A 308 2.52 -26.26 4.56
N GLY A 309 3.50 -26.59 3.72
CA GLY A 309 3.29 -26.93 2.31
C GLY A 309 3.52 -28.43 2.11
N MET A 310 2.81 -29.05 1.17
CA MET A 310 2.84 -30.51 0.96
C MET A 310 2.96 -30.82 -0.53
N THR A 311 3.83 -31.75 -0.90
CA THR A 311 3.85 -32.39 -2.24
C THR A 311 3.25 -33.78 -2.17
N ILE A 312 2.25 -34.04 -3.00
CA ILE A 312 1.46 -35.27 -2.99
C ILE A 312 1.43 -35.84 -4.41
N GLN A 313 1.80 -37.11 -4.56
CA GLN A 313 1.60 -37.82 -5.82
C GLN A 313 0.26 -38.56 -5.76
N ILE A 314 -0.65 -38.22 -6.66
CA ILE A 314 -1.93 -38.91 -6.82
C ILE A 314 -1.86 -39.85 -8.02
N ASN A 315 -2.40 -41.05 -7.86
CA ASN A 315 -2.79 -41.93 -8.95
C ASN A 315 -4.29 -42.28 -8.77
N PRO A 316 -5.20 -41.63 -9.53
CA PRO A 316 -6.63 -41.83 -9.36
C PRO A 316 -7.07 -43.23 -9.82
N HIS A 317 -6.37 -43.85 -10.78
CA HIS A 317 -6.71 -45.20 -11.27
C HIS A 317 -6.46 -46.30 -10.24
N THR A 318 -5.51 -46.09 -9.30
CA THR A 318 -5.21 -47.04 -8.23
C THR A 318 -5.75 -46.60 -6.87
N THR A 319 -6.45 -45.47 -6.77
CA THR A 319 -6.90 -44.84 -5.50
C THR A 319 -5.75 -44.62 -4.51
N GLN A 320 -4.55 -44.31 -5.02
CA GLN A 320 -3.35 -44.07 -4.22
C GLN A 320 -3.03 -42.58 -4.18
N ALA A 321 -2.82 -42.06 -2.97
CA ALA A 321 -2.22 -40.75 -2.74
C ALA A 321 -1.01 -40.93 -1.82
N VAL A 322 0.16 -40.46 -2.26
CA VAL A 322 1.43 -40.60 -1.54
C VAL A 322 1.97 -39.22 -1.22
N LEU A 323 1.95 -38.86 0.06
CA LEU A 323 2.69 -37.71 0.57
C LEU A 323 4.19 -37.92 0.31
N GLN A 324 4.77 -37.08 -0.54
CA GLN A 324 6.19 -37.12 -0.88
C GLN A 324 7.02 -36.35 0.15
N GLN A 325 6.65 -35.08 0.40
CA GLN A 325 7.32 -34.22 1.38
C GLN A 325 6.35 -33.23 2.04
N THR A 326 6.64 -32.88 3.29
CA THR A 326 6.03 -31.76 4.04
C THR A 326 7.09 -30.71 4.37
N TYR A 327 6.85 -29.49 3.94
CA TYR A 327 7.66 -28.31 4.20
C TYR A 327 7.03 -27.55 5.37
N ASN A 328 7.72 -27.47 6.50
CA ASN A 328 7.17 -26.84 7.69
C ASN A 328 7.50 -25.35 7.73
N GLY A 329 6.47 -24.52 7.93
CA GLY A 329 6.63 -23.09 8.15
C GLY A 329 7.17 -22.75 9.55
N PRO A 330 7.63 -21.51 9.75
CA PRO A 330 8.15 -21.05 11.02
C PRO A 330 7.10 -21.07 12.16
N ALA A 331 7.57 -21.35 13.37
CA ALA A 331 6.76 -21.80 14.52
C ALA A 331 5.74 -20.81 15.12
N GLU A 332 5.64 -19.59 14.61
CA GLU A 332 4.85 -18.49 15.18
C GLU A 332 3.65 -18.08 14.32
N LEU A 333 3.44 -18.75 13.18
CA LEU A 333 2.38 -18.42 12.23
C LEU A 333 1.04 -19.01 12.66
N LYS A 334 0.33 -18.24 13.49
CA LYS A 334 -1.07 -18.50 13.87
C LYS A 334 -2.10 -17.83 12.94
N GLU A 335 -1.65 -16.95 12.04
CA GLU A 335 -2.54 -16.22 11.11
C GLU A 335 -3.08 -17.17 10.02
N LEU A 336 -4.33 -16.94 9.60
CA LEU A 336 -5.03 -17.76 8.61
C LEU A 336 -4.59 -17.43 7.18
N SER A 337 -4.11 -18.46 6.47
CA SER A 337 -4.64 -18.85 5.15
C SER A 337 -4.58 -17.85 3.97
N ASP A 338 -3.42 -17.25 3.69
CA ASP A 338 -3.11 -16.59 2.39
C ASP A 338 -1.73 -17.03 1.81
N GLY A 339 -1.28 -18.24 2.16
CA GLY A 339 0.00 -18.80 1.68
C GLY A 339 -0.09 -19.34 0.26
N ASP A 340 1.03 -19.43 -0.45
CA ASP A 340 1.11 -20.00 -1.81
C ASP A 340 2.40 -20.82 -1.98
N MET A 341 2.39 -21.81 -2.86
CA MET A 341 3.50 -22.74 -3.10
C MET A 341 3.72 -22.94 -4.60
N GLN A 342 4.97 -22.77 -5.04
CA GLN A 342 5.38 -23.01 -6.42
C GLN A 342 6.59 -23.96 -6.47
N ILE A 343 6.59 -24.90 -7.42
CA ILE A 343 7.75 -25.74 -7.74
C ILE A 343 8.48 -25.09 -8.91
N SER A 344 9.79 -24.89 -8.77
CA SER A 344 10.67 -24.43 -9.84
C SER A 344 10.83 -25.49 -10.92
N GLN A 345 10.51 -25.13 -12.17
CA GLN A 345 10.70 -26.03 -13.31
C GLN A 345 12.19 -26.25 -13.64
N ASP A 346 13.04 -25.26 -13.40
CA ASP A 346 14.47 -25.30 -13.73
C ASP A 346 15.30 -26.12 -12.72
N THR A 347 14.89 -26.15 -11.45
CA THR A 347 15.69 -26.72 -10.35
C THR A 347 14.97 -27.75 -9.49
N GLY A 348 13.64 -27.83 -9.55
CA GLY A 348 12.84 -28.64 -8.63
C GLY A 348 12.77 -28.10 -7.20
N ASN A 349 13.40 -26.95 -6.89
CA ASN A 349 13.25 -26.31 -5.57
C ASN A 349 11.78 -25.91 -5.35
N VAL A 350 11.35 -25.99 -4.11
CA VAL A 350 10.02 -25.60 -3.65
C VAL A 350 10.11 -24.23 -2.97
N LEU A 351 9.32 -23.28 -3.46
CA LEU A 351 9.24 -21.94 -2.91
C LEU A 351 7.86 -21.76 -2.27
N ILE A 352 7.82 -21.30 -1.02
CA ILE A 352 6.60 -21.15 -0.25
C ILE A 352 6.52 -19.73 0.32
N SER A 353 5.41 -19.07 0.04
CA SER A 353 4.95 -17.90 0.78
C SER A 353 4.00 -18.36 1.87
N TRP A 354 4.25 -17.93 3.10
CA TRP A 354 3.49 -18.41 4.26
C TRP A 354 2.24 -17.59 4.59
N GLY A 355 2.01 -16.49 3.85
CA GLY A 355 1.05 -15.45 4.19
C GLY A 355 1.44 -14.65 5.44
N GLY A 356 0.68 -13.60 5.74
CA GLY A 356 0.86 -12.85 6.99
C GLY A 356 2.17 -12.05 7.05
N ARG A 357 2.69 -11.88 8.26
CA ARG A 357 3.87 -11.02 8.55
C ARG A 357 5.22 -11.62 8.19
N ARG A 358 5.29 -12.84 7.63
CA ARG A 358 6.52 -13.51 7.21
C ARG A 358 6.51 -13.70 5.69
N GLY A 359 7.68 -13.68 5.06
CA GLY A 359 7.80 -13.64 3.61
C GLY A 359 7.87 -15.02 2.96
N LEU A 360 9.03 -15.30 2.37
CA LEU A 360 9.23 -16.28 1.31
C LEU A 360 10.40 -17.21 1.64
N SER A 361 10.14 -18.50 1.78
CA SER A 361 11.14 -19.54 2.03
C SER A 361 11.36 -20.37 0.77
N GLU A 362 12.63 -20.67 0.45
CA GLU A 362 12.99 -21.58 -0.64
C GLU A 362 13.62 -22.85 -0.05
N PHE A 363 13.18 -24.01 -0.53
CA PHE A 363 13.62 -25.34 -0.09
C PHE A 363 14.09 -26.16 -1.29
N THR A 364 14.97 -27.13 -1.06
CA THR A 364 15.18 -28.24 -1.99
C THR A 364 13.94 -29.15 -2.05
N ALA A 365 13.81 -29.97 -3.10
CA ALA A 365 12.72 -30.95 -3.22
C ALA A 365 12.66 -31.98 -2.05
N ASP A 366 13.79 -32.23 -1.38
CA ASP A 366 13.88 -33.09 -0.19
C ASP A 366 13.65 -32.34 1.14
N GLY A 367 13.23 -31.06 1.11
CA GLY A 367 12.77 -30.32 2.29
C GLY A 367 13.85 -29.57 3.07
N LYS A 368 15.09 -29.51 2.58
CA LYS A 368 16.15 -28.69 3.19
C LYS A 368 15.93 -27.22 2.82
N LEU A 369 15.80 -26.35 3.83
CA LEU A 369 15.73 -24.90 3.65
C LEU A 369 17.03 -24.36 3.02
N LEU A 370 16.88 -23.50 2.01
CA LEU A 370 17.96 -22.85 1.27
C LEU A 370 18.11 -21.37 1.64
N CYS A 371 17.01 -20.61 1.64
CA CYS A 371 16.99 -19.22 2.10
C CYS A 371 15.60 -18.79 2.56
N GLU A 372 15.54 -17.70 3.33
CA GLU A 372 14.30 -17.13 3.84
C GLU A 372 14.36 -15.59 3.77
N ASN A 373 13.34 -15.00 3.14
CA ASN A 373 13.22 -13.56 2.91
C ASN A 373 12.01 -13.01 3.68
N TYR A 374 12.16 -11.86 4.32
CA TYR A 374 11.10 -11.24 5.11
C TYR A 374 10.63 -9.94 4.47
N VAL A 375 9.33 -9.86 4.11
CA VAL A 375 8.71 -8.64 3.60
C VAL A 375 8.26 -7.78 4.77
N LEU A 376 9.15 -6.92 5.29
CA LEU A 376 8.87 -6.10 6.46
C LEU A 376 8.14 -4.81 6.08
N ASN A 377 6.89 -4.68 6.54
CA ASN A 377 6.19 -3.39 6.57
C ASN A 377 6.48 -2.67 7.91
N PRO A 378 7.20 -1.53 7.93
CA PRO A 378 7.57 -0.84 9.17
C PRO A 378 6.39 -0.39 10.03
N LEU A 379 5.21 -0.18 9.42
CA LEU A 379 3.99 0.20 10.13
C LEU A 379 3.31 -1.00 10.82
N SER A 380 3.59 -2.24 10.38
CA SER A 380 3.04 -3.46 11.00
C SER A 380 3.53 -3.69 12.43
N SER A 381 4.62 -3.03 12.84
CA SER A 381 5.11 -3.03 14.23
C SER A 381 4.17 -2.32 15.20
N PHE A 382 3.28 -1.45 14.70
CA PHE A 382 2.26 -0.78 15.50
C PHE A 382 0.92 -1.51 15.41
N GLY A 383 0.77 -2.62 16.16
CA GLY A 383 -0.34 -3.58 16.05
C GLY A 383 -1.78 -3.07 16.25
N PHE A 384 -1.98 -1.77 16.50
CA PHE A 384 -3.30 -1.13 16.48
C PHE A 384 -3.69 -0.56 15.09
N LEU A 385 -2.70 -0.24 14.24
CA LEU A 385 -2.90 0.12 12.83
C LEU A 385 -2.78 -1.17 11.99
N ARG A 386 -3.76 -2.08 12.08
CA ARG A 386 -3.76 -3.33 11.30
C ARG A 386 -3.51 -3.03 9.81
N PRO A 387 -2.31 -3.29 9.26
CA PRO A 387 -2.14 -3.33 7.83
C PRO A 387 -2.83 -4.60 7.34
N VAL A 388 -3.37 -4.58 6.14
CA VAL A 388 -3.71 -5.84 5.48
C VAL A 388 -2.39 -6.60 5.28
N ALA A 389 -2.39 -7.88 5.65
CA ALA A 389 -1.21 -8.72 5.50
C ALA A 389 -0.78 -8.77 4.02
N PRO A 390 0.52 -8.91 3.72
CA PRO A 390 0.97 -9.29 2.39
C PRO A 390 0.33 -10.63 1.97
N SER A 391 -0.69 -10.54 1.13
CA SER A 391 -1.32 -11.70 0.48
C SER A 391 -0.44 -12.16 -0.67
N HIS A 392 0.06 -13.40 -0.62
CA HIS A 392 0.88 -14.06 -1.64
C HIS A 392 2.19 -13.32 -2.01
N VAL A 393 3.32 -14.00 -1.80
CA VAL A 393 4.62 -13.59 -2.33
C VAL A 393 5.05 -14.63 -3.38
N THR A 394 5.26 -14.22 -4.63
CA THR A 394 5.66 -15.13 -5.71
C THR A 394 7.00 -14.72 -6.32
N LYS A 395 7.64 -15.62 -7.07
CA LYS A 395 8.95 -15.37 -7.68
C LYS A 395 8.99 -15.85 -9.11
N HIS A 396 9.24 -14.93 -10.02
CA HIS A 396 9.22 -15.17 -11.47
C HIS A 396 10.31 -14.35 -12.18
N THR A 397 10.61 -14.73 -13.42
CA THR A 397 11.25 -13.84 -14.38
C THR A 397 10.24 -12.78 -14.84
N TRP A 398 10.72 -11.60 -15.24
CA TRP A 398 9.86 -10.54 -15.78
C TRP A 398 10.67 -9.58 -16.64
N THR A 399 10.09 -9.15 -17.77
CA THR A 399 10.69 -8.13 -18.64
C THR A 399 9.78 -6.91 -18.66
N GLY A 400 10.12 -5.90 -17.85
CA GLY A 400 9.40 -4.63 -17.77
C GLY A 400 9.96 -3.59 -18.75
N LYS A 401 9.07 -3.08 -19.61
CA LYS A 401 9.32 -2.11 -20.69
C LYS A 401 8.37 -0.90 -20.56
N PRO A 402 8.41 -0.15 -19.44
CA PRO A 402 7.43 0.90 -19.14
C PRO A 402 7.37 2.00 -20.21
N LEU A 403 6.17 2.48 -20.52
CA LEU A 403 5.97 3.60 -21.47
C LEU A 403 6.33 4.98 -20.89
N THR A 404 6.62 5.06 -19.59
CA THR A 404 7.11 6.28 -18.94
C THR A 404 8.55 6.58 -19.36
N ARG A 405 9.01 7.80 -19.13
CA ARG A 405 10.45 8.12 -19.24
C ARG A 405 11.18 7.76 -17.94
N PRO A 406 12.50 7.53 -17.96
CA PRO A 406 13.31 7.57 -16.75
C PRO A 406 13.12 8.91 -16.02
N THR A 407 12.96 8.85 -14.70
CA THR A 407 12.83 10.04 -13.85
C THR A 407 14.19 10.45 -13.31
N VAL A 408 14.45 11.75 -13.28
CA VAL A 408 15.68 12.34 -12.73
C VAL A 408 15.34 13.50 -11.80
N LYS A 409 16.06 13.61 -10.67
CA LYS A 409 16.07 14.81 -9.82
C LYS A 409 17.48 15.13 -9.33
N THR A 410 17.74 16.41 -9.11
CA THR A 410 18.97 16.91 -8.47
C THR A 410 18.82 16.95 -6.95
N SER A 411 19.94 16.76 -6.24
CA SER A 411 20.04 16.87 -4.78
C SER A 411 21.45 17.31 -4.39
N GLY A 412 21.62 18.62 -4.18
CA GLY A 412 22.94 19.26 -4.10
C GLY A 412 23.75 19.01 -5.38
N HIS A 413 25.04 18.68 -5.24
CA HIS A 413 25.93 18.34 -6.37
C HIS A 413 25.78 16.90 -6.87
N ARG A 414 24.59 16.31 -6.79
CA ARG A 414 24.31 14.93 -7.20
C ARG A 414 23.02 14.84 -7.99
N LEU A 415 22.99 13.89 -8.92
CA LEU A 415 21.85 13.62 -9.78
C LEU A 415 21.38 12.19 -9.52
N HIS A 416 20.12 12.02 -9.19
CA HIS A 416 19.48 10.75 -8.87
C HIS A 416 18.60 10.36 -10.04
N VAL A 417 18.74 9.13 -10.55
CA VAL A 417 17.95 8.62 -11.68
C VAL A 417 17.35 7.26 -11.35
N HIS A 418 16.10 7.03 -11.76
CA HIS A 418 15.44 5.72 -11.74
C HIS A 418 14.52 5.57 -12.95
N TRP A 419 14.05 4.35 -13.24
CA TRP A 419 12.97 4.13 -14.20
C TRP A 419 12.06 3.03 -13.67
N ASN A 420 10.88 3.40 -13.16
CA ASN A 420 9.98 2.51 -12.45
C ASN A 420 9.49 1.37 -13.35
N GLY A 421 9.99 0.16 -13.10
CA GLY A 421 9.70 -1.06 -13.85
C GLY A 421 10.58 -1.35 -15.06
N ALA A 422 11.58 -0.53 -15.40
CA ALA A 422 12.46 -0.85 -16.52
C ALA A 422 13.52 -1.90 -16.11
N THR A 423 13.27 -3.17 -16.41
CA THR A 423 14.17 -4.28 -16.02
C THR A 423 15.38 -4.42 -16.94
N GLU A 424 15.30 -3.95 -18.18
CA GLU A 424 16.37 -4.05 -19.18
C GLU A 424 17.53 -3.05 -18.94
N VAL A 425 17.38 -2.09 -18.04
CA VAL A 425 18.40 -1.06 -17.77
C VAL A 425 19.59 -1.66 -17.01
N ALA A 426 20.73 -1.77 -17.67
CA ALA A 426 22.00 -2.17 -17.07
C ALA A 426 22.87 -0.96 -16.65
N GLY A 427 22.67 0.20 -17.27
CA GLY A 427 23.47 1.39 -17.02
C GLY A 427 22.80 2.71 -17.42
N TRP A 428 23.54 3.79 -17.19
CA TRP A 428 23.11 5.16 -17.41
C TRP A 428 24.22 5.96 -18.09
N GLN A 429 23.88 6.73 -19.11
CA GLN A 429 24.78 7.72 -19.72
C GLN A 429 24.34 9.11 -19.31
N LEU A 430 25.23 9.89 -18.70
CA LEU A 430 25.00 11.30 -18.41
C LEU A 430 25.41 12.13 -19.63
N ASP A 431 24.47 12.90 -20.17
CA ASP A 431 24.69 13.83 -21.27
C ASP A 431 24.56 15.28 -20.78
N LEU A 432 25.35 16.19 -21.34
CA LEU A 432 25.38 17.62 -21.02
C LEU A 432 25.19 18.48 -22.27
N LYS A 433 24.34 19.49 -22.17
CA LYS A 433 24.23 20.61 -23.12
C LYS A 433 24.61 21.91 -22.42
N GLU A 434 25.55 22.67 -22.99
CA GLU A 434 25.86 24.04 -22.56
C GLU A 434 25.10 25.05 -23.43
N GLN A 435 24.25 25.88 -22.82
CA GLN A 435 23.59 26.99 -23.49
C GLN A 435 24.32 28.31 -23.16
N ARG A 436 24.89 28.94 -24.19
CA ARG A 436 25.70 30.16 -24.06
C ARG A 436 24.92 31.46 -24.33
N SER A 437 23.73 31.36 -24.94
CA SER A 437 22.86 32.49 -25.26
C SER A 437 21.40 32.22 -24.86
N SER A 438 20.67 33.25 -24.46
CA SER A 438 19.24 33.18 -24.14
C SER A 438 18.32 32.99 -25.36
N SER A 439 18.88 32.92 -26.58
CA SER A 439 18.11 32.64 -27.79
C SER A 439 17.50 31.24 -27.76
N LYS A 440 16.20 31.14 -28.11
CA LYS A 440 15.50 29.86 -28.30
C LYS A 440 16.00 29.06 -29.51
N THR A 441 16.88 29.61 -30.35
CA THR A 441 17.43 28.96 -31.54
C THR A 441 18.82 28.32 -31.32
N ASP A 442 19.34 28.30 -30.09
CA ASP A 442 20.65 27.71 -29.78
C ASP A 442 20.57 26.17 -29.72
N VAL A 443 20.79 25.53 -30.87
CA VAL A 443 20.84 24.07 -31.04
C VAL A 443 22.23 23.54 -30.67
N SER A 444 22.69 23.85 -29.46
CA SER A 444 23.91 23.24 -28.91
C SER A 444 23.67 21.72 -28.75
N PRO A 445 24.54 20.84 -29.27
CA PRO A 445 24.39 19.40 -29.14
C PRO A 445 24.62 18.94 -27.70
N TYR A 446 24.11 17.75 -27.37
CA TYR A 446 24.48 17.06 -26.13
C TYR A 446 25.82 16.35 -26.32
N HIS A 447 26.66 16.41 -25.29
CA HIS A 447 27.92 15.70 -25.20
C HIS A 447 27.88 14.70 -24.05
N GLU A 448 28.36 13.48 -24.29
CA GLU A 448 28.50 12.47 -23.25
C GLU A 448 29.51 12.93 -22.18
N VAL A 449 29.10 12.92 -20.92
CA VAL A 449 29.91 13.26 -19.75
C VAL A 449 30.51 12.02 -19.12
N GLY A 450 29.79 10.90 -19.16
CA GLY A 450 30.26 9.61 -18.67
C GLY A 450 29.14 8.59 -18.50
N ARG A 451 29.54 7.32 -18.33
CA ARG A 451 28.63 6.17 -18.12
C ARG A 451 28.78 5.63 -16.71
N PHE A 452 27.65 5.18 -16.16
CA PHE A 452 27.52 4.66 -14.81
C PHE A 452 26.76 3.34 -14.86
N ARG A 453 27.17 2.33 -14.09
CA ARG A 453 26.37 1.12 -13.92
C ARG A 453 25.13 1.42 -13.09
N LYS A 454 24.00 0.76 -13.36
CA LYS A 454 22.84 0.78 -12.45
C LYS A 454 23.26 0.12 -11.13
N THR A 455 23.05 0.79 -10.01
CA THR A 455 23.45 0.30 -8.66
C THR A 455 22.28 -0.10 -7.78
N GLY A 456 21.05 0.05 -8.27
CA GLY A 456 19.81 -0.32 -7.58
C GLY A 456 18.60 0.30 -8.26
N PHE A 457 17.47 0.47 -7.56
CA PHE A 457 16.29 1.19 -8.10
C PHE A 457 16.68 2.60 -8.54
N GLU A 458 17.29 3.34 -7.62
CA GLU A 458 17.77 4.69 -7.78
C GLU A 458 19.30 4.65 -7.89
N THR A 459 19.84 5.18 -8.98
CA THR A 459 21.29 5.25 -9.21
C THR A 459 21.77 6.69 -9.03
N LEU A 460 22.87 6.83 -8.28
CA LEU A 460 23.49 8.12 -7.98
C LEU A 460 24.56 8.46 -9.03
N LEU A 461 24.28 9.45 -9.88
CA LEU A 461 25.25 9.94 -10.87
C LEU A 461 26.03 11.13 -10.28
N ARG A 462 27.36 11.11 -10.45
CA ARG A 462 28.24 12.22 -10.08
C ARG A 462 28.42 13.13 -11.29
N VAL A 463 27.97 14.38 -11.17
CA VAL A 463 28.17 15.40 -12.19
C VAL A 463 29.54 16.07 -11.97
N PRO A 464 30.43 16.14 -12.97
CA PRO A 464 31.70 16.85 -12.85
C PRO A 464 31.50 18.35 -12.57
N PRO A 465 32.50 19.06 -11.98
CA PRO A 465 32.39 20.49 -11.72
C PRO A 465 32.28 21.31 -13.02
N LEU A 466 31.06 21.76 -13.35
CA LEU A 466 30.79 22.63 -14.49
C LEU A 466 31.22 24.06 -14.16
N LYS A 467 32.02 24.68 -15.04
CA LYS A 467 32.66 25.99 -14.83
C LYS A 467 32.19 27.01 -15.86
N GLY A 468 31.57 28.10 -15.39
CA GLY A 468 31.19 29.23 -16.24
C GLY A 468 29.99 29.98 -15.68
N LYS A 469 29.47 30.93 -16.47
CA LYS A 469 28.15 31.56 -16.27
C LYS A 469 27.08 31.01 -17.22
N SER A 470 27.41 29.95 -17.98
CA SER A 470 26.51 29.30 -18.92
C SER A 470 25.39 28.56 -18.17
N ARG A 471 24.23 28.43 -18.81
CA ARG A 471 23.18 27.50 -18.34
C ARG A 471 23.52 26.11 -18.85
N TYR A 472 23.44 25.12 -17.97
CA TYR A 472 23.75 23.73 -18.29
C TYR A 472 22.47 22.90 -18.19
N PHE A 473 22.18 22.09 -19.19
CA PHE A 473 21.09 21.12 -19.17
C PHE A 473 21.67 19.71 -19.17
N LEU A 474 21.22 18.91 -18.22
CA LEU A 474 21.58 17.51 -18.09
C LEU A 474 20.40 16.64 -18.50
N ARG A 475 20.69 15.55 -19.20
CA ARG A 475 19.76 14.44 -19.39
C ARG A 475 20.49 13.13 -19.12
N VAL A 476 19.74 12.09 -18.80
CA VAL A 476 20.29 10.74 -18.65
C VAL A 476 19.67 9.81 -19.68
N ALA A 477 20.52 9.09 -20.42
CA ALA A 477 20.09 7.98 -21.26
C ALA A 477 20.11 6.67 -20.44
N ALA A 478 19.04 5.90 -20.49
CA ALA A 478 19.00 4.53 -19.99
C ALA A 478 19.69 3.60 -21.00
N LEU A 479 20.60 2.74 -20.53
CA LEU A 479 21.36 1.80 -21.36
C LEU A 479 20.99 0.34 -21.05
N ASP A 480 20.87 -0.47 -22.09
CA ASP A 480 20.78 -1.94 -21.96
C ASP A 480 22.15 -2.59 -21.67
N GLN A 481 22.20 -3.93 -21.61
CA GLN A 481 23.43 -4.69 -21.38
C GLN A 481 24.46 -4.55 -22.52
N GLN A 482 24.01 -4.24 -23.74
CA GLN A 482 24.82 -4.06 -24.94
C GLN A 482 25.27 -2.59 -25.11
N GLY A 483 24.77 -1.68 -24.28
CA GLY A 483 25.04 -0.24 -24.33
C GLY A 483 24.17 0.53 -25.33
N GLN A 484 23.07 -0.04 -25.81
CA GLN A 484 22.08 0.68 -26.63
C GLN A 484 21.19 1.56 -25.75
N ILE A 485 20.71 2.66 -26.31
CA ILE A 485 19.87 3.63 -25.58
C ILE A 485 18.41 3.20 -25.65
N LEU A 486 17.84 2.88 -24.48
CA LEU A 486 16.43 2.49 -24.32
C LEU A 486 15.49 3.71 -24.21
N GLY A 487 15.99 4.83 -23.71
CA GLY A 487 15.21 6.04 -23.50
C GLY A 487 16.00 7.14 -22.82
N TYR A 488 15.45 8.36 -22.80
CA TYR A 488 16.04 9.52 -22.13
C TYR A 488 15.09 10.07 -21.06
N THR A 489 15.67 10.60 -19.99
CA THR A 489 14.97 11.51 -19.08
C THR A 489 14.50 12.77 -19.81
N ASP A 490 13.63 13.54 -19.17
CA ASP A 490 13.50 14.96 -19.49
C ASP A 490 14.79 15.73 -19.13
N ASP A 491 14.96 16.91 -19.72
CA ASP A 491 16.10 17.79 -19.43
C ASP A 491 15.95 18.43 -18.05
N VAL A 492 17.02 18.40 -17.25
CA VAL A 492 17.11 19.12 -15.97
C VAL A 492 18.15 20.21 -16.08
N GLU A 493 17.76 21.44 -15.75
CA GLU A 493 18.72 22.53 -15.61
C GLU A 493 19.63 22.31 -14.40
N TRP A 494 20.93 22.24 -14.66
CA TRP A 494 21.94 22.14 -13.62
C TRP A 494 22.28 23.52 -13.09
N GLN A 495 21.67 23.87 -11.97
CA GLN A 495 22.06 25.02 -11.20
C GLN A 495 23.36 24.72 -10.45
N GLN A 496 24.40 25.53 -10.69
CA GLN A 496 25.42 25.71 -9.66
C GLN A 496 24.72 26.25 -8.41
N ALA A 497 24.92 25.61 -7.26
CA ALA A 497 24.63 26.23 -5.97
C ALA A 497 25.51 27.48 -5.85
N TRP A 498 24.96 28.64 -6.19
CA TRP A 498 25.75 29.84 -6.44
C TRP A 498 26.11 30.55 -5.13
N THR A 499 27.41 30.66 -4.87
CA THR A 499 27.95 31.51 -3.82
C THR A 499 27.71 32.98 -4.17
N GLY A 500 26.67 33.56 -3.56
CA GLY A 500 26.46 34.99 -3.29
C GLY A 500 26.84 36.08 -4.31
N SER A 501 25.87 36.89 -4.72
CA SER A 501 26.00 38.37 -4.70
C SER A 501 24.64 39.06 -4.89
N GLU A 502 24.59 40.34 -4.51
CA GLU A 502 23.36 41.12 -4.31
C GLU A 502 22.77 41.70 -5.60
N LEU A 503 21.43 41.84 -5.63
CA LEU A 503 20.57 42.90 -6.22
C LEU A 503 19.13 42.36 -6.19
N SER A 504 18.09 43.02 -5.66
CA SER A 504 17.88 44.46 -5.42
C SER A 504 17.25 44.75 -4.05
N GLN A 505 17.88 45.61 -3.24
CA GLN A 505 17.35 46.03 -1.92
C GLN A 505 16.56 47.35 -1.93
N SER A 506 16.60 48.13 -3.01
CA SER A 506 16.19 49.54 -2.99
C SER A 506 14.70 49.79 -2.79
N GLN A 507 13.82 48.83 -3.12
CA GLN A 507 12.36 48.99 -3.02
C GLN A 507 11.74 48.45 -1.72
N PHE A 508 12.47 47.68 -0.90
CA PHE A 508 11.92 47.01 0.29
C PHE A 508 12.23 47.68 1.64
N ARG A 509 12.96 48.81 1.64
CA ARG A 509 13.54 49.40 2.87
C ARG A 509 12.53 49.88 3.93
N ILE A 510 11.26 50.10 3.59
CA ILE A 510 10.23 50.54 4.55
C ILE A 510 9.63 49.35 5.32
N LEU A 511 9.63 48.14 4.75
CA LEU A 511 9.23 46.89 5.45
C LEU A 511 10.43 46.17 6.08
N ALA A 512 11.62 46.28 5.49
CA ALA A 512 12.81 45.54 5.93
C ALA A 512 13.47 46.06 7.23
N GLY A 513 13.10 47.24 7.72
CA GLY A 513 13.73 47.84 8.92
C GLY A 513 13.67 46.96 10.17
N GLY A 514 12.59 46.20 10.36
CA GLY A 514 12.47 45.23 11.47
C GLY A 514 13.19 43.89 11.22
N ILE A 515 13.48 43.55 9.96
CA ILE A 515 14.09 42.28 9.55
C ILE A 515 15.62 42.37 9.55
N ILE A 516 16.20 43.53 9.19
CA ILE A 516 17.65 43.74 9.16
C ILE A 516 18.25 43.65 10.57
N ILE A 517 17.61 44.28 11.57
CA ILE A 517 17.98 44.17 12.99
C ILE A 517 17.95 42.70 13.45
N TRP A 518 17.08 41.87 12.86
CA TRP A 518 16.94 40.46 13.20
C TRP A 518 18.04 39.58 12.61
N ARG A 519 18.41 39.80 11.34
CA ARG A 519 19.49 39.06 10.68
C ARG A 519 20.80 39.19 11.46
N ASP A 520 21.20 40.42 11.76
CA ASP A 520 22.51 40.69 12.35
C ASP A 520 22.60 40.26 13.83
N ILE A 521 21.46 40.11 14.53
CA ILE A 521 21.40 39.53 15.89
C ILE A 521 21.51 38.00 15.88
N PHE A 522 20.97 37.32 14.87
CA PHE A 522 20.96 35.85 14.82
C PHE A 522 22.20 35.25 14.12
N ASP A 523 22.61 35.77 12.96
CA ASP A 523 23.73 35.21 12.16
C ASP A 523 25.06 35.18 12.95
N VAL A 524 25.28 36.18 13.82
CA VAL A 524 26.56 36.37 14.52
C VAL A 524 26.66 35.57 15.84
N ARG A 525 25.53 35.16 16.44
CA ARG A 525 25.51 34.49 17.77
C ARG A 525 25.07 33.03 17.79
N MET A 526 24.47 32.50 16.72
CA MET A 526 23.99 31.11 16.69
C MET A 526 24.97 30.12 16.02
N ASN A 527 25.73 30.55 15.01
CA ASN A 527 26.77 29.74 14.38
C ASN A 527 27.84 29.26 15.39
N SER A 528 28.11 30.04 16.43
CA SER A 528 29.00 29.65 17.53
C SER A 528 28.34 28.74 18.58
N MET A 529 27.02 28.64 18.63
CA MET A 529 26.32 27.82 19.64
C MET A 529 26.07 26.39 19.14
N ILE A 530 25.72 26.23 17.86
CA ILE A 530 25.52 24.92 17.23
C ILE A 530 26.87 24.19 17.04
N ALA A 531 27.90 24.91 16.58
CA ALA A 531 29.26 24.34 16.44
C ALA A 531 29.85 23.87 17.78
N ASN A 532 29.55 24.56 18.89
CA ASN A 532 30.03 24.19 20.23
C ASN A 532 29.26 23.01 20.87
N LEU A 533 28.15 22.55 20.28
CA LEU A 533 27.36 21.41 20.77
C LEU A 533 27.63 20.10 20.01
N GLY A 534 28.40 20.13 18.92
CA GLY A 534 28.85 18.92 18.20
C GLY A 534 27.73 18.09 17.55
N LEU A 535 26.52 18.64 17.44
CA LEU A 535 25.36 17.95 16.88
C LEU A 535 25.37 18.01 15.35
N THR A 536 25.28 16.85 14.70
CA THR A 536 24.91 16.77 13.29
C THR A 536 23.46 17.25 13.10
N ALA A 537 23.22 18.12 12.12
CA ALA A 537 21.93 18.77 11.90
C ALA A 537 20.83 17.75 11.52
N THR A 538 20.16 17.20 12.54
CA THR A 538 19.04 16.27 12.40
C THR A 538 17.76 17.05 12.10
N ASN A 539 16.96 16.59 11.13
CA ASN A 539 15.71 17.28 10.77
C ASN A 539 14.62 16.97 11.81
N TYR A 540 14.24 17.97 12.60
CA TYR A 540 13.25 17.83 13.67
C TYR A 540 11.81 18.15 13.24
N THR A 541 11.53 18.26 11.93
CA THR A 541 10.19 18.62 11.39
C THR A 541 9.04 17.89 12.06
N SER A 542 9.08 16.56 12.14
CA SER A 542 8.02 15.74 12.76
C SER A 542 7.88 16.00 14.26
N GLY A 543 9.00 16.11 14.98
CA GLY A 543 9.04 16.44 16.41
C GLY A 543 8.51 17.85 16.71
N LEU A 544 8.83 18.83 15.87
CA LEU A 544 8.38 20.22 15.99
C LEU A 544 6.87 20.36 15.72
N LEU A 545 6.34 19.64 14.71
CA LEU A 545 4.91 19.57 14.43
C LEU A 545 4.15 18.91 15.60
N LEU A 546 4.63 17.76 16.08
CA LEU A 546 4.01 17.04 17.20
C LEU A 546 4.04 17.85 18.50
N TRP A 547 5.19 18.45 18.83
CA TRP A 547 5.34 19.31 20.00
C TRP A 547 4.37 20.49 19.98
N ASN A 548 4.32 21.24 18.87
CA ASN A 548 3.44 22.40 18.77
C ASN A 548 1.95 22.02 18.70
N TYR A 549 1.61 20.84 18.18
CA TYR A 549 0.25 20.29 18.26
C TYR A 549 -0.14 19.99 19.72
N ILE A 550 0.69 19.23 20.44
CA ILE A 550 0.46 18.92 21.87
C ILE A 550 0.40 20.22 22.69
N TYR A 551 1.25 21.20 22.39
CA TYR A 551 1.23 22.49 23.05
C TYR A 551 -0.08 23.26 22.80
N ALA A 552 -0.45 23.45 21.54
CA ALA A 552 -1.63 24.21 21.14
C ALA A 552 -2.97 23.55 21.54
N TYR A 553 -3.08 22.23 21.42
CA TYR A 553 -4.35 21.52 21.65
C TYR A 553 -4.49 20.96 23.07
N MET A 554 -3.39 20.64 23.77
CA MET A 554 -3.43 20.04 25.11
C MET A 554 -2.88 20.97 26.20
N LEU A 555 -1.61 21.38 26.11
CA LEU A 555 -0.92 22.05 27.24
C LEU A 555 -1.42 23.47 27.52
N THR A 556 -1.92 24.18 26.50
CA THR A 556 -2.54 25.51 26.67
C THR A 556 -4.00 25.45 27.15
N SER A 557 -4.62 24.26 27.22
CA SER A 557 -6.03 24.13 27.56
C SER A 557 -6.30 24.44 29.04
N THR A 558 -7.27 25.32 29.30
CA THR A 558 -7.73 25.62 30.68
C THR A 558 -8.54 24.50 31.32
N ARG A 559 -8.83 23.42 30.57
CA ARG A 559 -9.76 22.34 30.97
C ARG A 559 -9.43 21.73 32.34
N ALA A 560 -8.17 21.35 32.57
CA ALA A 560 -7.76 20.76 33.85
C ALA A 560 -8.02 21.68 35.06
N ILE A 561 -7.95 23.00 34.87
CA ILE A 561 -8.22 23.98 35.92
C ILE A 561 -9.73 24.14 36.13
N LYS A 562 -10.52 24.20 35.06
CA LYS A 562 -11.99 24.23 35.13
C LYS A 562 -12.56 22.97 35.80
N PHE A 563 -12.01 21.80 35.50
CA PHE A 563 -12.41 20.53 36.10
C PHE A 563 -12.17 20.53 37.62
N ARG A 564 -10.96 20.90 38.07
CA ARG A 564 -10.63 21.03 39.50
C ARG A 564 -11.48 22.06 40.25
N ALA A 565 -12.00 23.07 39.55
CA ALA A 565 -12.91 24.07 40.11
C ALA A 565 -14.40 23.67 40.08
N GLY A 566 -14.76 22.51 39.53
CA GLY A 566 -16.16 22.09 39.35
C GLY A 566 -16.93 22.92 38.32
N ILE A 567 -16.24 23.42 37.29
CA ILE A 567 -16.78 24.32 36.25
C ILE A 567 -16.90 23.62 34.88
N ASP A 568 -16.13 22.54 34.62
CA ASP A 568 -16.15 21.79 33.35
C ASP A 568 -17.42 20.96 33.19
N HIS A 569 -18.36 21.45 32.38
CA HIS A 569 -19.56 20.71 32.01
C HIS A 569 -19.33 20.08 30.63
N ASN A 570 -19.01 18.79 30.61
CA ASN A 570 -18.63 18.03 29.41
C ASN A 570 -19.68 18.06 28.26
N THR A 571 -20.88 18.58 28.52
CA THR A 571 -21.95 18.82 27.54
C THR A 571 -21.69 20.03 26.64
N ASN A 572 -21.03 21.10 27.12
CA ASN A 572 -20.64 22.24 26.26
C ASN A 572 -19.42 23.02 26.80
N PRO A 573 -18.22 22.41 26.82
CA PRO A 573 -17.08 22.93 27.57
C PRO A 573 -16.46 24.24 27.01
N ARG A 574 -16.90 24.71 25.83
CA ARG A 574 -16.46 26.00 25.26
C ARG A 574 -17.08 27.20 25.97
N TYR A 575 -18.30 27.05 26.51
CA TYR A 575 -19.04 28.15 27.14
C TYR A 575 -19.02 28.12 28.68
N ASP A 576 -18.30 27.17 29.30
CA ASP A 576 -18.29 26.99 30.75
C ASP A 576 -17.99 28.28 31.53
N LEU A 577 -16.96 29.03 31.12
CA LEU A 577 -16.57 30.26 31.82
C LEU A 577 -17.62 31.35 31.67
N ALA A 578 -18.18 31.53 30.46
CA ALA A 578 -19.23 32.50 30.20
C ALA A 578 -20.56 32.17 30.91
N LYS A 579 -20.86 30.88 31.11
CA LYS A 579 -22.12 30.40 31.69
C LYS A 579 -22.07 30.17 33.20
N TYR A 580 -20.91 29.78 33.73
CA TYR A 580 -20.75 29.36 35.13
C TYR A 580 -19.64 30.09 35.89
N GLY A 581 -18.81 30.92 35.23
CA GLY A 581 -17.66 31.59 35.84
C GLY A 581 -18.05 32.55 36.97
N GLU A 582 -19.01 33.45 36.72
CA GLU A 582 -19.53 34.37 37.74
C GLU A 582 -20.14 33.62 38.94
N ARG A 583 -20.91 32.56 38.66
CA ARG A 583 -21.49 31.70 39.69
C ARG A 583 -20.40 31.00 40.53
N ALA A 584 -19.31 30.54 39.90
CA ALA A 584 -18.20 29.92 40.61
C ALA A 584 -17.39 30.92 41.47
N VAL A 585 -17.42 32.22 41.14
CA VAL A 585 -16.89 33.28 42.03
C VAL A 585 -17.83 33.53 43.21
N ALA A 586 -19.14 33.62 42.98
CA ALA A 586 -20.14 33.80 44.04
C ALA A 586 -20.21 32.60 45.01
N GLU A 587 -20.02 31.37 44.51
CA GLU A 587 -19.94 30.14 45.31
C GLU A 587 -18.55 29.93 45.96
N GLY A 588 -17.61 30.88 45.84
CA GLY A 588 -16.28 30.81 46.46
C GLY A 588 -15.32 29.77 45.86
N LYS A 589 -15.69 29.08 44.79
CA LYS A 589 -14.90 28.03 44.12
C LYS A 589 -13.65 28.57 43.43
N ILE A 590 -13.72 29.81 42.92
CA ILE A 590 -12.58 30.54 42.32
C ILE A 590 -12.61 32.02 42.71
N THR A 591 -11.46 32.68 42.75
CA THR A 591 -11.41 34.15 42.97
C THR A 591 -11.72 34.91 41.67
N ARG A 592 -12.18 36.16 41.78
CA ARG A 592 -12.39 37.07 40.63
C ARG A 592 -11.14 37.17 39.74
N LYS A 593 -9.96 37.30 40.35
CA LYS A 593 -8.67 37.31 39.65
C LYS A 593 -8.41 36.00 38.91
N LYS A 594 -8.80 34.85 39.48
CA LYS A 594 -8.65 33.55 38.85
C LYS A 594 -9.61 33.35 37.67
N LEU A 595 -10.83 33.87 37.75
CA LEU A 595 -11.77 33.90 36.62
C LEU A 595 -11.16 34.66 35.43
N GLY A 596 -10.67 35.88 35.65
CA GLY A 596 -10.02 36.68 34.59
C GLY A 596 -8.78 36.01 33.99
N GLN A 597 -7.99 35.28 34.79
CA GLN A 597 -6.89 34.44 34.27
C GLN A 597 -7.39 33.30 33.38
N LEU A 598 -8.51 32.65 33.72
CA LEU A 598 -9.08 31.55 32.95
C LEU A 598 -9.69 32.02 31.63
N GLU A 599 -10.35 33.18 31.62
CA GLU A 599 -10.87 33.82 30.40
C GLU A 599 -9.72 34.17 29.45
N ARG A 600 -8.67 34.83 29.96
CA ARG A 600 -7.44 35.11 29.20
C ARG A 600 -6.76 33.83 28.70
N GLY A 601 -6.69 32.79 29.53
CA GLY A 601 -6.15 31.49 29.15
C GLY A 601 -6.94 30.79 28.04
N ALA A 602 -8.28 30.88 28.08
CA ALA A 602 -9.13 30.35 27.01
C ALA A 602 -8.92 31.09 25.68
N SER A 603 -8.74 32.42 25.71
CA SER A 603 -8.37 33.21 24.53
C SER A 603 -6.98 32.85 23.98
N ALA A 604 -5.99 32.63 24.85
CA ALA A 604 -4.64 32.23 24.47
C ALA A 604 -4.60 30.81 23.85
N HIS A 605 -5.41 29.89 24.37
CA HIS A 605 -5.59 28.55 23.83
C HIS A 605 -6.21 28.58 22.43
N ALA A 606 -7.32 29.32 22.25
CA ALA A 606 -7.95 29.50 20.95
C ALA A 606 -6.96 30.07 19.92
N ASN A 607 -6.22 31.13 20.28
CA ASN A 607 -5.23 31.70 19.36
C ASN A 607 -4.06 30.76 19.04
N SER A 608 -3.69 29.88 19.97
CA SER A 608 -2.66 28.86 19.73
C SER A 608 -3.12 27.79 18.74
N ILE A 609 -4.41 27.40 18.81
CA ILE A 609 -5.05 26.51 17.82
C ILE A 609 -5.11 27.18 16.44
N GLU A 610 -5.58 28.43 16.37
CA GLU A 610 -5.65 29.21 15.12
C GLU A 610 -4.27 29.37 14.45
N SER A 611 -3.25 29.69 15.26
CA SER A 611 -1.89 29.92 14.76
C SER A 611 -1.17 28.62 14.36
N PHE A 612 -1.60 27.46 14.87
CA PHE A 612 -0.98 26.17 14.54
C PHE A 612 -1.10 25.84 13.05
N ALA A 613 -2.20 26.22 12.38
CA ALA A 613 -2.36 26.00 10.94
C ALA A 613 -1.26 26.72 10.12
N LEU A 614 -1.00 28.01 10.40
CA LEU A 614 0.07 28.78 9.74
C LEU A 614 1.45 28.16 9.99
N PHE A 615 1.72 27.73 11.23
CA PHE A 615 2.96 27.06 11.59
C PHE A 615 3.16 25.74 10.86
N ALA A 616 2.15 24.86 10.91
CA ALA A 616 2.20 23.55 10.28
C ALA A 616 2.35 23.66 8.76
N SER A 617 1.58 24.55 8.12
CA SER A 617 1.74 24.87 6.69
C SER A 617 3.14 25.40 6.38
N THR A 618 3.71 26.26 7.23
CA THR A 618 5.08 26.77 7.03
C THR A 618 6.11 25.66 7.09
N ILE A 619 6.14 24.88 8.17
CA ILE A 619 7.15 23.83 8.37
C ILE A 619 7.04 22.74 7.30
N VAL A 620 5.82 22.36 6.91
CA VAL A 620 5.60 21.45 5.77
C VAL A 620 6.09 22.08 4.46
N LEU A 621 5.75 23.34 4.19
CA LEU A 621 6.17 24.04 2.96
C LEU A 621 7.70 24.18 2.88
N MET A 622 8.39 24.50 3.97
CA MET A 622 9.85 24.59 4.02
C MET A 622 10.52 23.23 3.78
N ASN A 623 9.94 22.15 4.32
CA ASN A 623 10.45 20.79 4.12
C ASN A 623 10.20 20.30 2.68
N VAL A 624 9.02 20.59 2.11
CA VAL A 624 8.69 20.32 0.69
C VAL A 624 9.60 21.12 -0.26
N ALA A 625 9.88 22.38 0.08
CA ALA A 625 10.82 23.25 -0.63
C ALA A 625 12.30 22.92 -0.39
N LYS A 626 12.59 21.86 0.38
CA LYS A 626 13.95 21.34 0.67
C LYS A 626 14.93 22.41 1.17
N LEU A 627 14.45 23.31 2.04
CA LEU A 627 15.34 24.22 2.77
C LEU A 627 16.33 23.44 3.62
N ASP A 628 17.46 24.07 3.92
CA ASP A 628 18.45 23.50 4.82
C ASP A 628 17.83 23.21 6.20
N VAL A 629 18.30 22.10 6.79
CA VAL A 629 17.77 21.57 8.04
C VAL A 629 17.93 22.57 9.20
N GLU A 630 18.98 23.39 9.16
CA GLU A 630 19.24 24.42 10.15
C GLU A 630 18.17 25.51 10.12
N THR A 631 17.81 26.03 8.94
CA THR A 631 16.73 27.01 8.76
C THR A 631 15.36 26.45 9.15
N ILE A 632 15.04 25.19 8.79
CA ILE A 632 13.78 24.53 9.21
C ILE A 632 13.71 24.42 10.73
N ASN A 633 14.77 23.91 11.37
CA ASN A 633 14.84 23.75 12.82
C ASN A 633 14.80 25.12 13.53
N LEU A 634 15.46 26.14 12.98
CA LEU A 634 15.49 27.51 13.52
C LEU A 634 14.10 28.14 13.52
N VAL A 635 13.39 28.13 12.39
CA VAL A 635 12.02 28.66 12.30
C VAL A 635 11.08 27.89 13.23
N GLY A 636 11.21 26.57 13.29
CA GLY A 636 10.50 25.69 14.21
C GLY A 636 10.67 26.05 15.68
N LEU A 637 11.93 26.20 16.10
CA LEU A 637 12.29 26.53 17.48
C LEU A 637 11.88 27.96 17.84
N ALA A 638 12.11 28.93 16.94
CA ALA A 638 11.73 30.33 17.14
C ALA A 638 10.22 30.48 17.34
N TYR A 639 9.39 29.86 16.47
CA TYR A 639 7.94 29.84 16.65
C TYR A 639 7.57 29.27 18.02
N SER A 640 8.15 28.13 18.40
CA SER A 640 7.86 27.44 19.66
C SER A 640 8.14 28.33 20.87
N ILE A 641 9.31 28.99 20.90
CA ILE A 641 9.71 29.91 21.98
C ILE A 641 8.78 31.12 22.05
N PHE A 642 8.50 31.78 20.92
CA PHE A 642 7.60 32.94 20.90
C PHE A 642 6.16 32.57 21.25
N ARG A 643 5.68 31.39 20.86
CA ARG A 643 4.33 30.92 21.22
C ARG A 643 4.22 30.59 22.71
N ILE A 644 5.25 29.99 23.30
CA ILE A 644 5.32 29.79 24.76
C ILE A 644 5.30 31.15 25.48
N GLY A 645 6.18 32.08 25.09
CA GLY A 645 6.22 33.43 25.68
C GLY A 645 4.89 34.18 25.53
N TYR A 646 4.27 34.11 24.35
CA TYR A 646 2.95 34.69 24.07
C TYR A 646 1.88 34.17 25.04
N VAL A 647 1.76 32.85 25.20
CA VAL A 647 0.78 32.24 26.09
C VAL A 647 1.02 32.67 27.54
N GLN A 648 2.27 32.64 28.02
CA GLN A 648 2.61 33.08 29.39
C GLN A 648 2.24 34.56 29.61
N ALA A 649 2.62 35.44 28.67
CA ALA A 649 2.28 36.87 28.73
C ALA A 649 0.75 37.12 28.65
N TYR A 650 0.01 36.30 27.92
CA TYR A 650 -1.45 36.38 27.86
C TYR A 650 -2.10 35.92 29.18
N PHE A 651 -1.65 34.81 29.73
CA PHE A 651 -2.24 34.19 30.92
C PHE A 651 -2.06 35.06 32.17
N TYR A 652 -0.84 35.55 32.39
CA TYR A 652 -0.47 36.32 33.57
C TYR A 652 -0.52 37.84 33.41
N GLY A 653 -0.58 38.35 32.17
CA GLY A 653 -0.63 39.78 31.89
C GLY A 653 -1.96 40.43 32.29
N GLU A 654 -1.92 41.28 33.32
CA GLU A 654 -3.05 42.12 33.75
C GLU A 654 -2.83 43.60 33.37
N ASP A 655 -1.58 44.02 33.14
CA ASP A 655 -1.21 45.40 32.84
C ASP A 655 -1.17 45.75 31.34
N ARG A 656 -1.52 47.00 31.03
CA ARG A 656 -1.41 47.57 29.66
C ARG A 656 0.03 47.57 29.10
N ARG A 657 1.06 47.47 29.95
CA ARG A 657 2.46 47.30 29.49
C ARG A 657 2.74 45.86 29.04
N LEU A 658 2.24 44.86 29.76
CA LEU A 658 2.39 43.44 29.43
C LEU A 658 1.57 43.05 28.20
N SER A 659 0.44 43.72 27.93
CA SER A 659 -0.34 43.47 26.71
C SER A 659 0.39 43.84 25.42
N TYR A 660 1.32 44.82 25.44
CA TYR A 660 2.21 45.10 24.31
C TYR A 660 3.26 44.00 24.13
N VAL A 661 3.90 43.52 25.23
CA VAL A 661 4.85 42.40 25.18
C VAL A 661 4.20 41.16 24.55
N ARG A 662 2.97 40.84 24.97
CA ARG A 662 2.14 39.78 24.38
C ARG A 662 1.96 39.97 22.86
N SER A 663 1.54 41.16 22.40
CA SER A 663 1.37 41.42 20.96
C SER A 663 2.70 41.32 20.19
N ILE A 664 3.81 41.79 20.77
CA ILE A 664 5.15 41.69 20.19
C ILE A 664 5.56 40.23 20.01
N LEU A 665 5.39 39.38 21.03
CA LEU A 665 5.68 37.94 20.96
C LEU A 665 4.80 37.21 19.93
N TRP A 666 3.53 37.60 19.82
CA TRP A 666 2.63 37.09 18.77
C TRP A 666 3.14 37.41 17.37
N HIS A 667 3.51 38.68 17.14
CA HIS A 667 4.07 39.11 15.87
C HIS A 667 5.36 38.38 15.53
N PHE A 668 6.31 38.22 16.48
CA PHE A 668 7.55 37.48 16.21
C PHE A 668 7.32 36.00 15.89
N GLY A 669 6.38 35.32 16.57
CA GLY A 669 6.01 33.96 16.22
C GLY A 669 5.42 33.83 14.80
N ASN A 670 4.66 34.83 14.35
CA ASN A 670 4.10 34.81 12.99
C ASN A 670 5.13 35.27 11.94
N PHE A 671 6.04 36.20 12.28
CA PHE A 671 7.11 36.64 11.39
C PHE A 671 8.13 35.54 11.12
N SER A 672 8.43 34.64 12.08
CA SER A 672 9.24 33.44 11.77
C SER A 672 8.54 32.53 10.75
N CYS A 673 7.21 32.42 10.82
CA CYS A 673 6.44 31.68 9.82
C CYS A 673 6.50 32.35 8.43
N PHE A 674 6.26 33.66 8.34
CA PHE A 674 6.35 34.40 7.08
C PHE A 674 7.77 34.40 6.48
N TYR A 675 8.81 34.43 7.32
CA TYR A 675 10.20 34.21 6.91
C TYR A 675 10.38 32.82 6.27
N GLY A 676 9.90 31.76 6.94
CA GLY A 676 9.94 30.40 6.41
C GLY A 676 9.21 30.25 5.07
N ILE A 677 7.99 30.81 4.95
CA ILE A 677 7.20 30.82 3.72
C ILE A 677 7.92 31.58 2.60
N TRP A 678 8.55 32.73 2.90
CA TRP A 678 9.28 33.52 1.92
C TRP A 678 10.50 32.77 1.35
N PHE A 679 11.30 32.14 2.21
CA PHE A 679 12.45 31.35 1.76
C PHE A 679 12.03 30.07 1.03
N ALA A 680 10.97 29.40 1.48
CA ALA A 680 10.38 28.28 0.76
C ALA A 680 9.84 28.69 -0.62
N GLY A 681 9.16 29.83 -0.72
CA GLY A 681 8.70 30.39 -1.99
C GLY A 681 9.84 30.71 -2.95
N LYS A 682 10.98 31.22 -2.46
CA LYS A 682 12.19 31.39 -3.26
C LYS A 682 12.81 30.06 -3.72
N ALA A 683 12.89 29.07 -2.83
CA ALA A 683 13.45 27.75 -3.14
C ALA A 683 12.56 26.90 -4.07
N LEU A 684 11.27 27.25 -4.21
CA LEU A 684 10.33 26.66 -5.17
C LEU A 684 10.27 27.44 -6.52
N GLN A 685 10.91 28.61 -6.60
CA GLN A 685 11.02 29.43 -7.82
C GLN A 685 12.41 29.36 -8.46
N ALA A 686 13.42 28.92 -7.71
CA ALA A 686 14.66 28.36 -8.23
C ALA A 686 14.41 26.92 -8.71
#